data_AF-A0AA40HX81-F1
#
_entry.id   AF-A0AA40HX81-F1
#
_cell.length_a   1.000
_cell.length_b   1.000
_cell.length_c   1.000
_cell.angle_alpha   90.00
_cell.angle_beta   90.00
_cell.angle_gamma   90.00
#
_symmetry.space_group_name_H-M   'P 1'
#
loop_
_entity.id
_entity.type
_entity.pdbx_description
1 polymer ?
#
loop_
_entity_poly.entity_id
_entity_poly.type
_entity_poly.pdbx_seq_one_letter_code
_entity_poly.pdbx_strand_id
1 'polypeptide(L)'
;MLQKQMPAWVSHHLPDSCQAEDGRPSATCALEEGLSPCYLLTVRVIRMKNVRQADTVSQTDCYVSLWLPTASHEKLRTRTISNCPNPEWNESFNFQIQSQVKNVLELSVCDEDAVTPDDHLLTVLYDLTKLCFRKKIHVKFPLNPEGMEELEVEFLLEESPSPPETLITNGVLVARQVSRLEVHAESRRQRKRGRRKDLLVTVTESFEHTQRIPQYIEPCCPNPTCFHYPKYFQSQMQADVARRQWSCGLCCCGAHKKEGPVRQPLGCLTDGQEVTAACVLKTVLEVKHNQPHVTDEKAETLSRVFSMEVEPIGLLSQVLCPHSPQMLDVRLGYSLCPEELEFLQKRNVVVAEALKQVLQLEEDLQMDEAASELPVLVALGAKVQVPLIAIMATGGGTRSMTAMYGHLLGLQKLNLLNCASYITGLSGATWTMATLYRDPDWSSKNLESAILEARRHVVKDKMPALFPDQLRKFREELRQRSQEGYKVNFTDFWGLLIEACLGDERNDSKLSEQRAALSHGQNPLPIYLTINVKDDVSNQDFREWCEFSPYEVGMQKYGAFVPTELFGSEFFMGRLMRRIPESRMCYLLGLWSSIFSVNLLDAWNFARSSEEFFHRWTREKVQDIEDEPLLPEIPKCDANALDTSVVIPGSWLSNTFRHILTYRSFVSEFHNFLLGLQLHTDYLQNGQFSKWKDTVLDSFPNQLTETVNHLCLLDTAFFVNSSYPPLLRPERKADLIIHLNYCAGSQTKASVAMKGSPLLRQARAPYCPPGACQPWLSVAQLVTLRLPPTSTRPMKQTCEYCTVQNIPFPEYDIQEEGNSNLKECYLMENSQEPDAPIVLFFPLISDTFQKYKAPGVERSPEELEKGQVDMYGPKTPYATKELTYTEAAFDKLVNLSEYNILNNKDQLLQALRMAVEKKKLLKSQRPSVPGCRADPRSASTIPGAGPSRADRPAQPAGLPGKGCRQAGLDLLSKK
;
A
#
# COMPACT_ATOMS: atom_id res chain seq x y z
N MET A 1 14.33 23.38 16.99
CA MET A 1 12.92 23.15 17.36
C MET A 1 11.97 23.77 16.34
N LEU A 2 11.21 22.95 15.60
CA LEU A 2 9.96 23.38 14.95
C LEU A 2 8.94 22.25 15.15
N GLN A 3 8.12 22.38 16.19
CA GLN A 3 7.05 21.44 16.49
C GLN A 3 5.86 21.81 15.60
N LYS A 4 5.70 21.14 14.44
CA LYS A 4 4.50 21.26 13.59
C LYS A 4 3.27 21.17 14.49
N GLN A 5 2.53 22.27 14.63
CA GLN A 5 1.26 22.24 15.36
C GLN A 5 0.29 21.38 14.56
N MET A 6 -0.38 20.43 15.22
CA MET A 6 -1.46 19.69 14.57
C MET A 6 -2.57 20.66 14.16
N PRO A 7 -3.17 20.52 12.96
CA PRO A 7 -4.18 21.45 12.45
C PRO A 7 -5.38 21.55 13.40
N ALA A 8 -5.79 22.78 13.70
CA ALA A 8 -6.81 23.04 14.71
C ALA A 8 -8.22 22.70 14.19
N TRP A 9 -8.80 21.60 14.69
CA TRP A 9 -10.18 21.22 14.40
C TRP A 9 -11.18 22.10 15.16
N VAL A 10 -11.66 23.17 14.51
CA VAL A 10 -12.75 23.98 15.04
C VAL A 10 -14.09 23.28 14.79
N SER A 11 -14.61 22.60 15.82
CA SER A 11 -15.97 22.05 15.81
C SER A 11 -17.01 23.15 16.10
N HIS A 12 -17.40 23.89 15.07
CA HIS A 12 -18.55 24.78 15.15
C HIS A 12 -19.87 24.01 15.12
N HIS A 13 -20.60 24.04 16.23
CA HIS A 13 -22.03 23.74 16.24
C HIS A 13 -22.78 24.93 15.64
N LEU A 14 -23.37 24.74 14.46
CA LEU A 14 -24.32 25.70 13.89
C LEU A 14 -25.65 25.62 14.66
N PRO A 15 -26.37 26.74 14.86
CA PRO A 15 -27.64 26.74 15.57
C PRO A 15 -28.73 25.96 14.81
N ASP A 16 -29.56 25.23 15.56
CA ASP A 16 -30.46 24.11 15.17
C ASP A 16 -31.56 24.41 14.13
N SER A 17 -31.17 24.93 12.97
CA SER A 17 -32.07 25.43 11.91
C SER A 17 -32.03 24.60 10.62
N CYS A 18 -31.30 23.49 10.61
CA CYS A 18 -31.08 22.63 9.45
C CYS A 18 -31.22 21.13 9.79
N GLN A 19 -32.37 20.71 10.33
CA GLN A 19 -32.76 19.30 10.24
C GLN A 19 -33.29 19.02 8.83
N ALA A 20 -32.60 18.17 8.08
CA ALA A 20 -33.16 17.51 6.90
C ALA A 20 -33.84 16.21 7.36
N GLU A 21 -34.98 15.84 6.76
CA GLU A 21 -35.64 14.58 7.12
C GLU A 21 -34.87 13.39 6.52
N ASP A 22 -34.44 12.47 7.40
CA ASP A 22 -33.69 11.28 6.99
C ASP A 22 -34.58 10.23 6.34
N GLY A 23 -34.27 9.93 5.07
CA GLY A 23 -35.01 8.99 4.23
C GLY A 23 -34.11 8.21 3.26
N ARG A 24 -32.91 7.80 3.70
CA ARG A 24 -32.00 6.96 2.90
C ARG A 24 -32.08 5.48 3.33
N PRO A 25 -32.09 4.52 2.39
CA PRO A 25 -32.00 3.09 2.71
C PRO A 25 -30.60 2.70 3.19
N SER A 26 -30.49 1.55 3.86
CA SER A 26 -29.20 0.96 4.26
C SER A 26 -28.39 0.55 3.02
N ALA A 27 -27.10 0.90 3.01
CA ALA A 27 -26.22 0.63 1.88
C ALA A 27 -25.98 -0.88 1.67
N THR A 28 -26.20 -1.35 0.44
CA THR A 28 -25.86 -2.71 0.00
C THR A 28 -24.51 -2.73 -0.71
N CYS A 29 -23.70 -3.77 -0.49
CA CYS A 29 -22.31 -3.86 -0.97
C CYS A 29 -22.16 -4.17 -2.49
N ALA A 30 -22.82 -3.41 -3.36
CA ALA A 30 -22.60 -3.41 -4.80
C ALA A 30 -21.59 -2.31 -5.20
N LEU A 31 -21.01 -2.41 -6.40
CA LEU A 31 -20.44 -1.23 -7.05
C LEU A 31 -21.58 -0.39 -7.61
N GLU A 32 -21.59 0.90 -7.32
CA GLU A 32 -22.60 1.83 -7.83
C GLU A 32 -22.01 2.70 -8.94
N GLU A 33 -22.66 2.68 -10.12
CA GLU A 33 -22.52 3.72 -11.15
C GLU A 33 -23.60 4.78 -10.92
N GLY A 34 -23.20 5.99 -10.51
CA GLY A 34 -24.13 7.04 -10.09
C GLY A 34 -23.93 8.36 -10.83
N LEU A 35 -24.98 8.88 -11.48
CA LEU A 35 -25.02 10.26 -11.98
C LEU A 35 -25.16 11.23 -10.79
N SER A 36 -24.09 11.98 -10.53
CA SER A 36 -23.92 12.77 -9.30
C SER A 36 -23.75 14.27 -9.62
N PRO A 37 -24.48 15.17 -8.94
CA PRO A 37 -24.40 16.60 -9.22
C PRO A 37 -23.04 17.19 -8.80
N CYS A 38 -22.48 18.02 -9.67
CA CYS A 38 -21.39 18.93 -9.34
C CYS A 38 -21.96 20.23 -8.74
N TYR A 39 -21.21 20.85 -7.83
CA TYR A 39 -21.53 22.16 -7.26
C TYR A 39 -20.42 23.18 -7.52
N LEU A 40 -20.78 24.45 -7.54
CA LEU A 40 -19.86 25.58 -7.55
C LEU A 40 -19.71 26.10 -6.11
N LEU A 41 -18.49 26.05 -5.58
CA LEU A 41 -18.13 26.61 -4.28
C LEU A 41 -17.41 27.94 -4.49
N THR A 42 -17.99 29.03 -4.02
CA THR A 42 -17.27 30.30 -3.85
C THR A 42 -16.77 30.43 -2.41
N VAL A 43 -15.46 30.64 -2.26
CA VAL A 43 -14.79 30.91 -0.98
C VAL A 43 -14.26 32.33 -1.01
N ARG A 44 -14.77 33.20 -0.15
CA ARG A 44 -14.32 34.59 -0.01
C ARG A 44 -13.56 34.77 1.29
N VAL A 45 -12.24 34.92 1.20
CA VAL A 45 -11.37 35.24 2.33
C VAL A 45 -11.52 36.73 2.62
N ILE A 46 -12.16 37.06 3.74
CA ILE A 46 -12.47 38.46 4.07
C ILE A 46 -11.23 39.09 4.71
N ARG A 47 -10.82 38.58 5.87
CA ARG A 47 -9.75 39.17 6.69
C ARG A 47 -9.30 38.24 7.82
N MET A 48 -8.17 38.55 8.43
CA MET A 48 -7.76 38.01 9.72
C MET A 48 -7.62 39.13 10.77
N LYS A 49 -7.68 38.78 12.05
CA LYS A 49 -7.47 39.69 13.19
C LYS A 49 -6.42 39.18 14.14
N ASN A 50 -5.78 40.12 14.84
CA ASN A 50 -4.77 39.88 15.87
C ASN A 50 -3.67 38.90 15.45
N VAL A 51 -3.23 38.97 14.18
CA VAL A 51 -2.19 38.08 13.63
C VAL A 51 -0.95 38.16 14.52
N ARG A 52 -0.48 37.01 15.01
CA ARG A 52 0.75 36.93 15.80
C ARG A 52 1.95 37.36 14.95
N GLN A 53 2.92 38.01 15.57
CA GLN A 53 4.19 38.32 14.94
C GLN A 53 5.04 37.04 14.86
N ALA A 54 5.40 36.60 13.65
CA ALA A 54 6.36 35.50 13.48
C ALA A 54 7.80 35.98 13.68
N ASP A 55 8.13 37.09 13.02
CA ASP A 55 9.49 37.59 12.87
C ASP A 55 9.95 38.47 14.05
N THR A 56 11.24 38.41 14.40
CA THR A 56 11.79 39.17 15.55
C THR A 56 11.98 40.65 15.26
N VAL A 57 11.86 41.07 13.99
CA VAL A 57 12.20 42.43 13.52
C VAL A 57 11.05 43.10 12.76
N SER A 58 10.26 42.33 12.00
CA SER A 58 9.14 42.80 11.17
C SER A 58 7.78 42.54 11.82
N GLN A 59 6.72 43.21 11.37
CA GLN A 59 5.36 42.67 11.51
C GLN A 59 5.05 41.77 10.31
N THR A 60 4.27 40.71 10.54
CA THR A 60 3.96 39.67 9.55
C THR A 60 3.35 40.22 8.25
N ASP A 61 3.95 39.80 7.13
CA ASP A 61 3.54 40.01 5.75
C ASP A 61 2.57 38.90 5.33
N CYS A 62 1.32 39.03 5.79
CA CYS A 62 0.38 37.93 5.88
C CYS A 62 -0.34 37.62 4.54
N TYR A 63 -0.45 36.32 4.23
CA TYR A 63 -1.37 35.81 3.19
C TYR A 63 -2.07 34.52 3.63
N VAL A 64 -3.16 34.17 2.93
CA VAL A 64 -3.90 32.91 3.12
C VAL A 64 -3.78 32.06 1.85
N SER A 65 -3.30 30.83 2.01
CA SER A 65 -3.36 29.79 0.97
C SER A 65 -4.62 28.94 1.13
N LEU A 66 -5.22 28.55 -0.01
CA LEU A 66 -6.40 27.70 -0.10
C LEU A 66 -6.05 26.44 -0.92
N TRP A 67 -6.34 25.26 -0.40
CA TRP A 67 -6.12 24.00 -1.12
C TRP A 67 -7.29 23.03 -0.96
N LEU A 68 -7.74 22.46 -2.08
CA LEU A 68 -8.85 21.52 -2.12
C LEU A 68 -8.52 20.43 -3.17
N PRO A 69 -7.75 19.38 -2.80
CA PRO A 69 -7.22 18.39 -3.74
C PRO A 69 -8.30 17.59 -4.50
N THR A 70 -9.55 17.62 -4.03
CA THR A 70 -10.70 17.00 -4.70
C THR A 70 -11.23 17.81 -5.90
N ALA A 71 -10.74 19.04 -6.10
CA ALA A 71 -11.14 19.99 -7.15
C ALA A 71 -9.96 20.72 -7.83
N SER A 72 -8.79 20.81 -7.19
CA SER A 72 -7.55 21.42 -7.71
C SER A 72 -6.33 20.90 -6.96
N HIS A 73 -5.35 20.36 -7.68
CA HIS A 73 -4.03 20.01 -7.17
C HIS A 73 -3.20 21.28 -6.87
N GLU A 74 -3.34 22.34 -7.68
CA GLU A 74 -2.70 23.64 -7.41
C GLU A 74 -3.28 24.29 -6.14
N LYS A 75 -2.40 24.82 -5.27
CA LYS A 75 -2.79 25.68 -4.15
C LYS A 75 -3.01 27.11 -4.66
N LEU A 76 -4.15 27.69 -4.33
CA LEU A 76 -4.41 29.11 -4.54
C LEU A 76 -3.87 29.91 -3.34
N ARG A 77 -3.65 31.21 -3.51
CA ARG A 77 -3.37 32.13 -2.39
C ARG A 77 -3.93 33.53 -2.63
N THR A 78 -4.19 34.25 -1.54
CA THR A 78 -4.49 35.69 -1.59
C THR A 78 -3.25 36.50 -1.98
N ARG A 79 -3.44 37.79 -2.30
CA ARG A 79 -2.33 38.75 -2.22
C ARG A 79 -1.77 38.79 -0.79
N THR A 80 -0.48 39.07 -0.68
CA THR A 80 0.19 39.39 0.59
C THR A 80 -0.22 40.78 1.06
N ILE A 81 -0.39 40.97 2.37
CA ILE A 81 -0.63 42.28 3.01
C ILE A 81 0.48 42.52 4.02
N SER A 82 1.47 43.32 3.63
CA SER A 82 2.68 43.56 4.42
C SER A 82 2.43 44.26 5.74
N ASN A 83 3.16 43.83 6.78
CA ASN A 83 3.29 44.45 8.09
C ASN A 83 1.93 44.89 8.68
N CYS A 84 0.99 43.95 8.79
CA CYS A 84 -0.39 44.25 9.22
C CYS A 84 -0.96 43.17 10.16
N PRO A 85 -1.28 43.49 11.43
CA PRO A 85 -1.86 42.52 12.37
C PRO A 85 -3.37 42.28 12.18
N ASN A 86 -4.02 43.00 11.25
CA ASN A 86 -5.45 42.85 10.93
C ASN A 86 -5.68 42.97 9.40
N PRO A 87 -5.11 42.06 8.58
CA PRO A 87 -5.12 42.17 7.12
C PRO A 87 -6.51 41.90 6.53
N GLU A 88 -7.00 42.79 5.65
CA GLU A 88 -8.28 42.62 4.93
C GLU A 88 -8.05 42.39 3.42
N TRP A 89 -8.18 41.13 2.98
CA TRP A 89 -8.00 40.73 1.58
C TRP A 89 -9.24 41.00 0.73
N ASN A 90 -10.41 40.54 1.21
CA ASN A 90 -11.69 40.52 0.48
C ASN A 90 -11.65 39.79 -0.88
N GLU A 91 -10.76 38.82 -1.05
CA GLU A 91 -10.57 38.07 -2.30
C GLU A 91 -11.45 36.82 -2.37
N SER A 92 -11.90 36.45 -3.57
CA SER A 92 -12.88 35.36 -3.79
C SER A 92 -12.35 34.35 -4.80
N PHE A 93 -12.41 33.07 -4.43
CA PHE A 93 -11.93 31.93 -5.20
C PHE A 93 -13.11 30.99 -5.49
N ASN A 94 -13.06 30.30 -6.64
CA ASN A 94 -14.12 29.39 -7.06
C ASN A 94 -13.56 27.99 -7.29
N PHE A 95 -14.24 26.97 -6.76
CA PHE A 95 -13.90 25.56 -6.93
C PHE A 95 -15.12 24.80 -7.47
N GLN A 96 -14.90 23.86 -8.39
CA GLN A 96 -15.93 22.94 -8.86
C GLN A 96 -15.80 21.63 -8.09
N ILE A 97 -16.78 21.32 -7.24
CA ILE A 97 -16.71 20.21 -6.29
C ILE A 97 -17.74 19.12 -6.61
N GLN A 98 -17.42 17.87 -6.29
CA GLN A 98 -18.30 16.72 -6.49
C GLN A 98 -19.03 16.36 -5.17
N SER A 99 -20.35 16.23 -5.22
CA SER A 99 -21.21 15.98 -4.05
C SER A 99 -20.94 14.66 -3.31
N GLN A 100 -20.54 13.60 -4.02
CA GLN A 100 -20.25 12.28 -3.43
C GLN A 100 -18.78 12.11 -3.01
N VAL A 101 -17.97 13.18 -3.06
CA VAL A 101 -16.57 13.18 -2.62
C VAL A 101 -16.40 13.97 -1.32
N LYS A 102 -15.53 13.49 -0.42
CA LYS A 102 -15.22 14.14 0.86
C LYS A 102 -14.36 15.40 0.67
N ASN A 103 -15.01 16.49 0.27
CA ASN A 103 -14.37 17.78 0.08
C ASN A 103 -14.03 18.44 1.43
N VAL A 104 -12.74 18.44 1.81
CA VAL A 104 -12.21 19.20 2.96
C VAL A 104 -11.29 20.30 2.42
N LEU A 105 -11.67 21.56 2.67
CA LEU A 105 -10.87 22.72 2.30
C LEU A 105 -9.79 22.97 3.35
N GLU A 106 -8.54 23.04 2.90
CA GLU A 106 -7.42 23.53 3.70
C GLU A 106 -7.28 25.04 3.53
N LEU A 107 -7.20 25.75 4.65
CA LEU A 107 -6.87 27.18 4.73
C LEU A 107 -5.62 27.33 5.60
N SER A 108 -4.48 27.64 4.99
CA SER A 108 -3.22 27.90 5.73
C SER A 108 -2.89 29.39 5.74
N VAL A 109 -2.47 29.90 6.89
CA VAL A 109 -2.01 31.30 7.03
C VAL A 109 -0.48 31.30 7.12
N CYS A 110 0.15 32.13 6.30
CA CYS A 110 1.62 32.21 6.19
C CYS A 110 2.11 33.66 6.28
N ASP A 111 3.35 33.82 6.70
CA ASP A 111 4.19 35.01 6.54
C ASP A 111 4.98 34.87 5.21
N GLU A 112 4.96 35.85 4.30
CA GLU A 112 5.73 35.78 3.04
C GLU A 112 7.16 36.29 3.23
N ASP A 113 8.14 35.41 3.01
CA ASP A 113 9.51 35.66 3.43
C ASP A 113 10.45 35.88 2.24
N ALA A 114 11.26 36.94 2.29
CA ALA A 114 12.04 37.40 1.13
C ALA A 114 13.37 36.64 0.92
N VAL A 115 13.78 35.81 1.89
CA VAL A 115 15.09 35.14 1.95
C VAL A 115 14.98 33.71 2.51
N THR A 116 14.18 33.54 3.55
CA THR A 116 13.81 32.24 4.14
C THR A 116 12.59 31.64 3.42
N PRO A 117 12.22 30.37 3.67
CA PRO A 117 10.93 29.84 3.23
C PRO A 117 9.80 30.38 4.13
N ASP A 118 8.72 30.88 3.52
CA ASP A 118 7.50 31.39 4.16
C ASP A 118 7.13 30.70 5.49
N ASP A 119 7.04 31.49 6.57
CA ASP A 119 6.79 30.97 7.91
C ASP A 119 5.31 30.59 8.08
N HIS A 120 5.05 29.29 8.18
CA HIS A 120 3.70 28.72 8.25
C HIS A 120 3.13 28.86 9.67
N LEU A 121 2.15 29.75 9.84
CA LEU A 121 1.62 30.09 11.17
C LEU A 121 0.65 29.03 11.70
N LEU A 122 -0.24 28.52 10.83
CA LEU A 122 -1.33 27.61 11.17
C LEU A 122 -2.10 27.08 9.94
N THR A 123 -2.83 25.98 10.16
CA THR A 123 -3.80 25.40 9.20
C THR A 123 -5.16 25.20 9.84
N VAL A 124 -6.22 25.61 9.14
CA VAL A 124 -7.61 25.23 9.37
C VAL A 124 -8.04 24.20 8.32
N LEU A 125 -8.71 23.14 8.74
CA LEU A 125 -9.34 22.16 7.87
C LEU A 125 -10.87 22.28 8.00
N TYR A 126 -11.56 22.58 6.90
CA TYR A 126 -13.00 22.83 6.89
C TYR A 126 -13.74 21.85 5.98
N ASP A 127 -14.45 20.92 6.62
CA ASP A 127 -15.34 19.95 5.97
C ASP A 127 -16.57 20.65 5.37
N LEU A 128 -16.66 20.63 4.03
CA LEU A 128 -17.68 21.36 3.28
C LEU A 128 -19.07 20.73 3.36
N THR A 129 -19.22 19.52 3.92
CA THR A 129 -20.54 18.93 4.22
C THR A 129 -21.35 19.76 5.22
N LYS A 130 -20.69 20.66 5.96
CA LYS A 130 -21.31 21.62 6.89
C LYS A 130 -22.00 22.81 6.18
N LEU A 131 -21.84 22.96 4.86
CA LEU A 131 -22.42 24.07 4.10
C LEU A 131 -23.86 23.78 3.65
N CYS A 132 -24.72 24.79 3.72
CA CYS A 132 -26.09 24.73 3.22
C CYS A 132 -26.16 25.25 1.78
N PHE A 133 -26.81 24.50 0.88
CA PHE A 133 -26.98 24.87 -0.52
C PHE A 133 -27.70 26.21 -0.70
N ARG A 134 -27.21 27.04 -1.64
CA ARG A 134 -27.68 28.40 -1.98
C ARG A 134 -27.77 29.38 -0.80
N LYS A 135 -27.12 29.10 0.33
CA LYS A 135 -27.05 29.96 1.52
C LYS A 135 -25.63 30.49 1.69
N LYS A 136 -25.48 31.81 1.77
CA LYS A 136 -24.21 32.42 2.21
C LYS A 136 -23.98 32.11 3.70
N ILE A 137 -22.82 31.57 4.03
CA ILE A 137 -22.42 31.23 5.39
C ILE A 137 -21.10 31.95 5.70
N HIS A 138 -21.16 32.93 6.61
CA HIS A 138 -19.99 33.59 7.16
C HIS A 138 -19.50 32.78 8.36
N VAL A 139 -18.33 32.15 8.23
CA VAL A 139 -17.66 31.39 9.28
C VAL A 139 -16.52 32.21 9.85
N LYS A 140 -16.31 32.09 11.16
CA LYS A 140 -15.16 32.66 11.84
C LYS A 140 -14.35 31.54 12.47
N PHE A 141 -13.08 31.44 12.14
CA PHE A 141 -12.20 30.43 12.71
C PHE A 141 -11.37 31.07 13.82
N PRO A 142 -11.63 30.76 15.11
CA PRO A 142 -10.72 31.11 16.19
C PRO A 142 -9.47 30.21 16.08
N LEU A 143 -8.31 30.85 15.90
CA LEU A 143 -7.05 30.17 15.58
C LEU A 143 -6.14 30.05 16.82
N ASN A 144 -6.27 31.01 17.74
CA ASN A 144 -5.62 31.04 19.04
C ASN A 144 -6.57 31.71 20.05
N PRO A 145 -7.19 30.96 20.98
CA PRO A 145 -8.10 31.52 21.97
C PRO A 145 -7.45 32.52 22.95
N GLU A 146 -6.15 32.38 23.21
CA GLU A 146 -5.41 33.26 24.13
C GLU A 146 -4.97 34.55 23.43
N GLY A 147 -4.56 34.46 22.16
CA GLY A 147 -4.18 35.59 21.31
C GLY A 147 -5.36 36.32 20.65
N MET A 148 -6.58 35.79 20.74
CA MET A 148 -7.77 36.27 20.02
C MET A 148 -7.58 36.32 18.49
N GLU A 149 -6.78 35.41 17.94
CA GLU A 149 -6.57 35.28 16.48
C GLU A 149 -7.84 34.75 15.81
N GLU A 150 -8.38 35.47 14.84
CA GLU A 150 -9.66 35.12 14.17
C GLU A 150 -9.57 35.34 12.65
N LEU A 151 -9.84 34.29 11.85
CA LEU A 151 -9.96 34.36 10.39
C LEU A 151 -11.45 34.36 9.97
N GLU A 152 -11.89 35.40 9.26
CA GLU A 152 -13.27 35.57 8.77
C GLU A 152 -13.37 35.19 7.27
N VAL A 153 -14.25 34.22 6.96
CA VAL A 153 -14.44 33.66 5.60
C VAL A 153 -15.92 33.54 5.27
N GLU A 154 -16.34 33.99 4.09
CA GLU A 154 -17.69 33.79 3.55
C GLU A 154 -17.69 32.66 2.52
N PHE A 155 -18.56 31.67 2.73
CA PHE A 155 -18.79 30.55 1.82
C PHE A 155 -20.14 30.66 1.13
N LEU A 156 -20.21 30.24 -0.13
CA LEU A 156 -21.44 30.06 -0.90
C LEU A 156 -21.33 28.79 -1.73
N LEU A 157 -22.33 27.92 -1.64
CA LEU A 157 -22.39 26.66 -2.40
C LEU A 157 -23.61 26.69 -3.33
N GLU A 158 -23.38 26.66 -4.63
CA GLU A 158 -24.41 26.81 -5.67
C GLU A 158 -24.36 25.68 -6.70
N GLU A 159 -25.35 25.65 -7.59
CA GLU A 159 -25.47 24.64 -8.64
C GLU A 159 -24.38 24.85 -9.70
N SER A 160 -23.67 23.79 -10.09
CA SER A 160 -22.72 23.92 -11.19
C SER A 160 -23.47 24.06 -12.52
N PRO A 161 -23.00 24.90 -13.47
CA PRO A 161 -23.50 24.89 -14.83
C PRO A 161 -23.05 23.66 -15.64
N SER A 162 -22.21 22.79 -15.06
CA SER A 162 -21.79 21.52 -15.68
C SER A 162 -22.86 20.44 -15.53
N PRO A 163 -22.95 19.47 -16.48
CA PRO A 163 -23.83 18.31 -16.32
C PRO A 163 -23.41 17.43 -15.12
N PRO A 164 -24.32 16.58 -14.60
CA PRO A 164 -23.98 15.56 -13.61
C PRO A 164 -22.88 14.63 -14.12
N GLU A 165 -21.96 14.27 -13.22
CA GLU A 165 -20.84 13.38 -13.48
C GLU A 165 -21.22 11.94 -13.14
N THR A 166 -20.96 10.97 -14.02
CA THR A 166 -21.02 9.55 -13.63
C THR A 166 -19.80 9.23 -12.77
N LEU A 167 -20.03 8.62 -11.61
CA LEU A 167 -18.97 8.14 -10.72
C LEU A 167 -19.00 6.62 -10.64
N ILE A 168 -17.84 6.02 -10.39
CA ILE A 168 -17.69 4.61 -9.99
C ILE A 168 -17.18 4.58 -8.55
N THR A 169 -17.87 3.85 -7.66
CA THR A 169 -17.48 3.76 -6.25
C THR A 169 -17.75 2.38 -5.62
N ASN A 170 -16.98 2.06 -4.58
CA ASN A 170 -17.24 0.97 -3.63
C ASN A 170 -17.80 1.48 -2.27
N GLY A 171 -18.26 2.74 -2.22
CA GLY A 171 -18.72 3.43 -1.01
C GLY A 171 -17.60 4.02 -0.14
N VAL A 172 -16.34 3.90 -0.56
CA VAL A 172 -15.15 4.41 0.18
C VAL A 172 -14.21 5.18 -0.75
N LEU A 173 -13.83 4.60 -1.89
CA LEU A 173 -13.11 5.31 -2.96
C LEU A 173 -14.03 5.60 -4.14
N VAL A 174 -13.75 6.70 -4.82
CA VAL A 174 -14.47 7.25 -5.96
C VAL A 174 -13.49 7.46 -7.12
N ALA A 175 -13.77 6.86 -8.27
CA ALA A 175 -13.08 7.16 -9.52
C ALA A 175 -13.89 8.22 -10.31
N ARG A 176 -13.30 9.39 -10.52
CA ARG A 176 -13.87 10.51 -11.29
C ARG A 176 -13.89 10.22 -12.80
N GLN A 177 -14.63 11.01 -13.57
CA GLN A 177 -14.49 10.99 -15.03
C GLN A 177 -13.15 11.58 -15.46
N VAL A 178 -12.45 10.89 -16.35
CA VAL A 178 -11.18 11.34 -16.94
C VAL A 178 -11.42 11.69 -18.40
N SER A 179 -10.87 12.81 -18.85
CA SER A 179 -10.79 13.18 -20.26
C SER A 179 -9.34 13.00 -20.76
N ARG A 180 -9.20 12.56 -22.00
CA ARG A 180 -7.93 12.47 -22.74
C ARG A 180 -7.87 13.59 -23.77
N LEU A 181 -6.87 14.45 -23.67
CA LEU A 181 -6.53 15.45 -24.69
C LEU A 181 -5.38 14.92 -25.55
N GLU A 182 -5.64 14.69 -26.82
CA GLU A 182 -4.61 14.38 -27.83
C GLU A 182 -4.13 15.68 -28.48
N VAL A 183 -2.81 15.86 -28.54
CA VAL A 183 -2.17 17.10 -29.00
C VAL A 183 -1.23 16.81 -30.16
N HIS A 184 -1.57 17.32 -31.35
CA HIS A 184 -0.78 17.16 -32.57
C HIS A 184 -0.03 18.47 -32.93
N ALA A 185 1.12 18.33 -33.60
CA ALA A 185 1.92 19.47 -34.06
C ALA A 185 2.15 19.38 -35.59
N GLU A 186 1.38 20.15 -36.37
CA GLU A 186 1.51 20.21 -37.82
C GLU A 186 2.33 21.42 -38.29
N SER A 187 3.32 21.22 -39.16
CA SER A 187 4.05 22.31 -39.80
C SER A 187 3.74 22.36 -41.31
N ARG A 188 3.01 23.41 -41.72
CA ARG A 188 2.47 23.56 -43.09
C ARG A 188 3.51 23.92 -44.17
N ARG A 189 4.81 23.99 -43.86
CA ARG A 189 5.88 24.32 -44.84
C ARG A 189 7.16 23.49 -44.64
N GLN A 190 7.62 22.80 -45.69
CA GLN A 190 8.96 22.17 -45.72
C GLN A 190 10.06 23.24 -45.81
N ARG A 191 10.69 23.58 -44.67
CA ARG A 191 11.88 24.47 -44.62
C ARG A 191 13.18 23.66 -44.76
N LYS A 192 14.03 24.05 -45.72
CA LYS A 192 15.37 23.44 -45.89
C LYS A 192 16.29 23.75 -44.69
N ARG A 193 16.78 22.69 -44.03
CA ARG A 193 17.96 22.66 -43.13
C ARG A 193 18.04 23.72 -41.99
N GLY A 194 16.91 24.16 -41.44
CA GLY A 194 16.88 24.85 -40.14
C GLY A 194 16.66 23.85 -39.00
N ARG A 195 17.43 23.92 -37.89
CA ARG A 195 17.11 23.15 -36.68
C ARG A 195 15.85 23.75 -36.03
N ARG A 196 14.74 23.00 -36.09
CA ARG A 196 13.46 23.32 -35.42
C ARG A 196 13.60 23.34 -33.89
N LYS A 197 12.57 23.83 -33.20
CA LYS A 197 12.49 23.86 -31.72
C LYS A 197 11.32 23.00 -31.27
N ASP A 198 11.48 22.30 -30.17
CA ASP A 198 10.40 21.51 -29.59
C ASP A 198 9.36 22.43 -28.93
N LEU A 199 8.09 22.02 -28.97
CA LEU A 199 7.02 22.64 -28.20
C LEU A 199 7.03 22.04 -26.79
N LEU A 200 6.71 22.85 -25.79
CA LEU A 200 6.42 22.43 -24.43
C LEU A 200 4.92 22.67 -24.21
N VAL A 201 4.19 21.63 -23.87
CA VAL A 201 2.75 21.70 -23.59
C VAL A 201 2.52 21.26 -22.15
N THR A 202 1.87 22.12 -21.38
CA THR A 202 1.41 21.88 -20.03
C THR A 202 -0.11 21.75 -20.05
N VAL A 203 -0.68 20.80 -19.31
CA VAL A 203 -2.11 20.73 -19.03
C VAL A 203 -2.28 20.66 -17.53
N THR A 204 -2.87 21.70 -16.93
CA THR A 204 -3.14 21.71 -15.48
C THR A 204 -4.08 20.57 -15.11
N GLU A 205 -3.87 20.01 -13.92
CA GLU A 205 -4.62 18.85 -13.39
C GLU A 205 -4.47 17.54 -14.18
N SER A 206 -3.57 17.46 -15.18
CA SER A 206 -3.26 16.20 -15.87
C SER A 206 -2.17 15.39 -15.18
N PHE A 207 -2.26 14.06 -15.26
CA PHE A 207 -1.27 13.12 -14.76
C PHE A 207 0.14 13.38 -15.31
N GLU A 208 0.24 13.62 -16.62
CA GLU A 208 1.51 13.89 -17.30
C GLU A 208 2.05 15.30 -17.03
N HIS A 209 1.19 16.20 -16.56
CA HIS A 209 1.37 17.64 -16.30
C HIS A 209 2.01 18.47 -17.44
N THR A 210 3.26 18.19 -17.83
CA THR A 210 3.99 18.89 -18.89
C THR A 210 4.79 17.93 -19.76
N GLN A 211 4.50 17.91 -21.06
CA GLN A 211 5.18 17.08 -22.06
C GLN A 211 5.84 17.91 -23.17
N ARG A 212 6.83 17.32 -23.83
CA ARG A 212 7.54 17.92 -24.97
C ARG A 212 7.06 17.29 -26.28
N ILE A 213 6.58 18.13 -27.19
CA ILE A 213 6.05 17.69 -28.48
C ILE A 213 7.05 18.05 -29.60
N PRO A 214 7.58 17.07 -30.36
CA PRO A 214 8.50 17.32 -31.46
C PRO A 214 7.78 17.87 -32.70
N GLN A 215 8.38 18.87 -33.37
CA GLN A 215 7.83 19.45 -34.62
C GLN A 215 8.06 18.60 -35.89
N TYR A 216 8.17 17.28 -35.72
CA TYR A 216 8.29 16.28 -36.78
C TYR A 216 7.91 14.91 -36.24
N ILE A 217 6.84 14.34 -36.79
CA ILE A 217 6.49 12.94 -36.63
C ILE A 217 7.26 12.17 -37.70
N GLU A 218 8.15 11.25 -37.30
CA GLU A 218 8.64 10.24 -38.24
C GLU A 218 7.47 9.31 -38.60
N PRO A 219 7.33 8.87 -39.88
CA PRO A 219 6.23 7.99 -40.30
C PRO A 219 6.25 6.61 -39.62
N CYS A 220 7.27 6.33 -38.79
CA CYS A 220 7.42 5.13 -37.98
C CYS A 220 6.84 5.27 -36.55
N CYS A 221 6.43 6.48 -36.13
CA CYS A 221 6.07 6.81 -34.74
C CYS A 221 4.61 7.33 -34.65
N PRO A 222 3.59 6.45 -34.59
CA PRO A 222 2.19 6.84 -34.79
C PRO A 222 1.46 7.39 -33.55
N ASN A 223 2.08 7.35 -32.35
CA ASN A 223 1.37 7.65 -31.10
C ASN A 223 1.26 9.17 -30.85
N PRO A 224 0.05 9.73 -30.64
CA PRO A 224 -0.13 11.13 -30.26
C PRO A 224 0.36 11.41 -28.83
N THR A 225 0.78 12.65 -28.56
CA THR A 225 0.99 13.11 -27.18
C THR A 225 -0.37 13.27 -26.50
N CYS A 226 -0.60 12.50 -25.43
CA CYS A 226 -1.88 12.44 -24.74
C CYS A 226 -1.74 12.99 -23.31
N PHE A 227 -2.72 13.77 -22.85
CA PHE A 227 -2.82 14.22 -21.45
C PHE A 227 -4.13 13.72 -20.84
N HIS A 228 -4.08 13.14 -19.65
CA HIS A 228 -5.24 12.57 -18.95
C HIS A 228 -5.53 13.35 -17.67
N TYR A 229 -6.71 13.95 -17.58
CA TYR A 229 -7.09 14.89 -16.51
C TYR A 229 -8.56 14.69 -16.06
N PRO A 230 -8.94 15.07 -14.83
CA PRO A 230 -10.32 14.92 -14.36
C PRO A 230 -11.25 15.90 -15.10
N LYS A 231 -12.31 15.38 -15.72
CA LYS A 231 -13.18 16.14 -16.65
C LYS A 231 -13.80 17.41 -16.07
N TYR A 232 -14.12 17.40 -14.77
CA TYR A 232 -14.82 18.49 -14.07
C TYR A 232 -13.88 19.37 -13.23
N PHE A 233 -12.56 19.18 -13.35
CA PHE A 233 -11.57 20.16 -12.87
C PHE A 233 -11.45 21.27 -13.92
N GLN A 234 -11.04 22.47 -13.52
CA GLN A 234 -10.97 23.64 -14.41
C GLN A 234 -9.66 23.68 -15.24
N SER A 235 -9.30 22.54 -15.83
CA SER A 235 -8.05 22.32 -16.56
C SER A 235 -7.84 23.28 -17.72
N GLN A 236 -6.59 23.71 -17.88
CA GLN A 236 -6.12 24.60 -18.94
C GLN A 236 -4.87 24.01 -19.60
N MET A 237 -4.91 23.93 -20.93
CA MET A 237 -3.70 23.70 -21.73
C MET A 237 -2.94 25.03 -21.88
N GLN A 238 -1.65 25.02 -21.56
CA GLN A 238 -0.71 26.09 -21.91
C GLN A 238 0.35 25.55 -22.89
N ALA A 239 0.71 26.33 -23.91
CA ALA A 239 1.77 25.98 -24.86
C ALA A 239 2.87 27.05 -24.96
N ASP A 240 4.11 26.58 -24.85
CA ASP A 240 5.36 27.36 -24.84
C ASP A 240 6.40 26.75 -25.81
N VAL A 241 7.50 27.47 -26.05
CA VAL A 241 8.61 27.00 -26.90
C VAL A 241 9.84 26.69 -26.06
N ALA A 242 10.44 25.51 -26.27
CA ALA A 242 11.66 25.11 -25.56
C ALA A 242 12.79 26.14 -25.73
N ARG A 243 13.23 26.73 -24.62
CA ARG A 243 14.41 27.61 -24.56
C ARG A 243 15.69 26.81 -24.77
N ARG A 244 16.70 27.43 -25.39
CA ARG A 244 18.11 27.07 -25.16
C ARG A 244 18.72 28.08 -24.20
N GLN A 245 19.47 27.61 -23.21
CA GLN A 245 20.52 28.42 -22.62
C GLN A 245 21.59 28.65 -23.69
N TRP A 246 21.93 29.91 -23.96
CA TRP A 246 23.06 30.26 -24.81
C TRP A 246 23.82 31.39 -24.12
N SER A 247 24.86 31.02 -23.37
CA SER A 247 25.75 31.94 -22.67
C SER A 247 26.70 32.62 -23.65
N CYS A 248 26.23 33.64 -24.35
CA CYS A 248 27.09 34.51 -25.14
C CYS A 248 27.70 35.58 -24.23
N GLY A 249 28.99 35.45 -23.92
CA GLY A 249 29.76 36.55 -23.32
C GLY A 249 29.89 37.69 -24.33
N LEU A 250 29.83 38.93 -23.84
CA LEU A 250 29.88 40.19 -24.62
C LEU A 250 28.72 40.38 -25.62
N CYS A 251 27.54 40.76 -25.11
CA CYS A 251 26.90 42.04 -25.49
C CYS A 251 25.65 42.30 -24.63
N CYS A 252 25.66 43.40 -23.88
CA CYS A 252 24.45 43.94 -23.24
C CYS A 252 23.65 44.80 -24.23
N CYS A 253 22.39 45.11 -23.90
CA CYS A 253 21.41 45.92 -24.67
C CYS A 253 20.62 45.17 -25.76
N GLY A 254 19.55 44.48 -25.35
CA GLY A 254 18.50 43.98 -26.25
C GLY A 254 17.20 43.68 -25.48
N ALA A 255 16.16 44.51 -25.65
CA ALA A 255 14.88 44.35 -24.96
C ALA A 255 13.94 43.39 -25.72
N HIS A 256 13.97 42.10 -25.38
CA HIS A 256 13.07 41.12 -25.98
C HIS A 256 11.62 41.33 -25.51
N LYS A 257 10.76 41.90 -26.37
CA LYS A 257 9.32 41.92 -26.17
C LYS A 257 8.78 40.48 -26.31
N LYS A 258 8.24 39.93 -25.22
CA LYS A 258 7.75 38.55 -25.11
C LYS A 258 6.23 38.53 -25.35
N GLU A 259 5.77 37.92 -26.44
CA GLU A 259 4.35 37.51 -26.54
C GLU A 259 4.08 36.36 -25.54
N GLY A 260 2.88 36.32 -24.97
CA GLY A 260 2.51 35.36 -23.93
C GLY A 260 2.33 33.93 -24.46
N PRO A 261 2.33 32.91 -23.58
CA PRO A 261 2.03 31.54 -23.99
C PRO A 261 0.56 31.42 -24.45
N VAL A 262 0.28 30.50 -25.36
CA VAL A 262 -1.10 30.17 -25.73
C VAL A 262 -1.75 29.46 -24.56
N ARG A 263 -2.98 29.86 -24.20
CA ARG A 263 -3.79 29.27 -23.13
C ARG A 263 -5.17 28.90 -23.65
N GLN A 264 -5.56 27.64 -23.47
CA GLN A 264 -6.85 27.09 -23.91
C GLN A 264 -7.52 26.38 -22.71
N PRO A 265 -8.61 26.93 -22.15
CA PRO A 265 -9.44 26.23 -21.18
C PRO A 265 -10.07 24.98 -21.82
N LEU A 266 -10.04 23.84 -21.12
CA LEU A 266 -10.53 22.57 -21.64
C LEU A 266 -12.02 22.33 -21.35
N GLY A 267 -12.57 22.92 -20.28
CA GLY A 267 -14.01 22.90 -19.99
C GLY A 267 -14.91 23.59 -21.03
N CYS A 268 -14.32 24.22 -22.05
CA CYS A 268 -15.03 24.76 -23.22
C CYS A 268 -15.12 23.78 -24.41
N LEU A 269 -14.51 22.59 -24.30
CA LEU A 269 -14.48 21.57 -25.35
C LEU A 269 -15.53 20.48 -25.06
N THR A 270 -16.31 20.12 -26.08
CA THR A 270 -17.23 18.98 -26.03
C THR A 270 -16.51 17.67 -26.35
N ASP A 271 -17.03 16.54 -25.89
CA ASP A 271 -16.40 15.23 -26.13
C ASP A 271 -16.43 14.90 -27.63
N GLY A 272 -15.27 14.52 -28.19
CA GLY A 272 -15.08 14.28 -29.62
C GLY A 272 -14.84 15.56 -30.45
N GLN A 273 -14.69 16.72 -29.83
CA GLN A 273 -14.48 17.98 -30.54
C GLN A 273 -13.00 18.21 -30.91
N GLU A 274 -12.73 18.35 -32.20
CA GLU A 274 -11.45 18.78 -32.73
C GLU A 274 -11.34 20.32 -32.77
N VAL A 275 -10.23 20.88 -32.28
CA VAL A 275 -9.96 22.33 -32.28
C VAL A 275 -8.52 22.60 -32.70
N THR A 276 -8.31 23.47 -33.70
CA THR A 276 -6.97 23.90 -34.13
C THR A 276 -6.57 25.20 -33.44
N ALA A 277 -5.51 25.17 -32.63
CA ALA A 277 -5.01 26.34 -31.90
C ALA A 277 -3.81 27.01 -32.62
N ALA A 278 -3.99 28.21 -33.17
CA ALA A 278 -2.90 28.91 -33.85
C ALA A 278 -1.92 29.58 -32.85
N CYS A 279 -0.69 29.06 -32.75
CA CYS A 279 0.34 29.61 -31.85
C CYS A 279 1.19 30.70 -32.55
N VAL A 280 0.96 31.96 -32.18
CA VAL A 280 1.68 33.12 -32.73
C VAL A 280 2.94 33.39 -31.91
N LEU A 281 4.08 33.49 -32.58
CA LEU A 281 5.41 33.61 -31.95
C LEU A 281 6.27 34.68 -32.64
N LYS A 282 5.92 35.97 -32.50
CA LYS A 282 6.72 37.05 -33.09
C LYS A 282 8.01 37.26 -32.29
N THR A 283 9.13 36.85 -32.88
CA THR A 283 10.46 37.24 -32.40
C THR A 283 10.86 38.59 -33.02
N VAL A 284 10.60 39.70 -32.33
CA VAL A 284 11.04 41.03 -32.79
C VAL A 284 12.49 41.28 -32.35
N LEU A 285 13.36 41.57 -33.32
CA LEU A 285 14.72 42.08 -33.09
C LEU A 285 14.74 43.58 -33.40
N GLU A 286 14.71 44.41 -32.36
CA GLU A 286 14.85 45.86 -32.48
C GLU A 286 16.33 46.25 -32.26
N VAL A 287 17.03 46.61 -33.34
CA VAL A 287 18.45 47.02 -33.29
C VAL A 287 18.51 48.54 -33.14
N LYS A 288 18.81 49.02 -31.92
CA LYS A 288 19.09 50.44 -31.66
C LYS A 288 20.59 50.70 -31.77
N HIS A 289 21.02 51.27 -32.89
CA HIS A 289 22.36 51.85 -32.99
C HIS A 289 22.46 53.09 -32.10
N ASN A 290 23.51 53.16 -31.28
CA ASN A 290 23.75 54.29 -30.39
C ASN A 290 25.23 54.72 -30.46
N GLN A 291 25.55 55.54 -31.47
CA GLN A 291 26.82 56.26 -31.58
C GLN A 291 26.57 57.67 -32.16
N PRO A 292 27.09 58.74 -31.54
CA PRO A 292 27.15 60.06 -32.18
C PRO A 292 28.31 60.12 -33.20
N HIS A 293 28.25 61.09 -34.11
CA HIS A 293 29.25 61.40 -35.14
C HIS A 293 29.39 60.39 -36.31
N VAL A 294 28.35 60.31 -37.13
CA VAL A 294 28.52 60.22 -38.60
C VAL A 294 27.69 61.35 -39.22
N THR A 295 28.20 62.02 -40.25
CA THR A 295 27.52 63.12 -40.95
C THR A 295 26.39 62.61 -41.86
N ASP A 296 25.47 63.52 -42.24
CA ASP A 296 24.35 63.24 -43.13
C ASP A 296 24.73 62.66 -44.51
N GLU A 297 23.71 62.16 -45.22
CA GLU A 297 23.76 61.41 -46.49
C GLU A 297 24.18 59.91 -46.41
N LYS A 298 23.43 59.12 -45.62
CA LYS A 298 23.05 57.70 -45.93
C LYS A 298 22.21 56.97 -44.84
N ALA A 299 21.63 57.69 -43.88
CA ALA A 299 20.89 57.08 -42.76
C ALA A 299 19.53 56.41 -43.13
N GLU A 300 19.02 56.59 -44.36
CA GLU A 300 17.65 56.22 -44.73
C GLU A 300 17.50 54.79 -45.32
N THR A 301 18.45 53.87 -45.09
CA THR A 301 18.32 52.49 -45.57
C THR A 301 19.04 51.48 -44.67
N LEU A 302 18.32 50.88 -43.70
CA LEU A 302 18.45 49.46 -43.25
C LEU A 302 17.65 49.07 -41.98
N SER A 303 16.49 49.67 -41.71
CA SER A 303 15.55 49.25 -40.64
C SER A 303 14.81 47.93 -40.98
N ARG A 304 15.56 46.84 -41.21
CA ARG A 304 15.01 45.51 -41.56
C ARG A 304 14.35 44.82 -40.37
N VAL A 305 13.06 45.08 -40.17
CA VAL A 305 12.20 44.31 -39.27
C VAL A 305 12.01 42.89 -39.81
N PHE A 306 12.76 41.93 -39.27
CA PHE A 306 12.58 40.51 -39.53
C PHE A 306 11.34 39.98 -38.79
N SER A 307 10.16 40.14 -39.38
CA SER A 307 8.96 39.40 -38.95
C SER A 307 9.08 37.94 -39.38
N MET A 308 9.03 37.01 -38.43
CA MET A 308 8.94 35.58 -38.73
C MET A 308 7.47 35.14 -38.62
N GLU A 309 6.94 34.51 -39.67
CA GLU A 309 5.53 34.08 -39.74
C GLU A 309 5.23 32.86 -38.85
N VAL A 310 3.94 32.69 -38.59
CA VAL A 310 3.29 31.73 -37.68
C VAL A 310 3.49 30.26 -38.12
N GLU A 311 3.76 29.37 -37.16
CA GLU A 311 3.53 27.93 -37.28
C GLU A 311 2.40 27.59 -36.29
N PRO A 312 1.22 27.13 -36.73
CA PRO A 312 0.12 26.80 -35.82
C PRO A 312 0.47 25.57 -34.96
N ILE A 313 -0.17 25.40 -33.80
CA ILE A 313 -0.27 24.07 -33.19
C ILE A 313 -1.31 23.31 -34.03
N GLY A 314 -1.13 21.99 -34.14
CA GLY A 314 -2.03 21.14 -34.93
C GLY A 314 -3.38 20.95 -34.23
N LEU A 315 -4.06 19.89 -34.66
CA LEU A 315 -5.30 19.43 -34.04
C LEU A 315 -5.09 19.17 -32.53
N LEU A 316 -5.94 19.77 -31.72
CA LEU A 316 -6.29 19.27 -30.40
C LEU A 316 -7.55 18.42 -30.58
N SER A 317 -7.58 17.20 -30.05
CA SER A 317 -8.79 16.38 -29.98
C SER A 317 -9.05 15.96 -28.55
N GLN A 318 -10.24 16.23 -28.03
CA GLN A 318 -10.64 15.82 -26.69
C GLN A 318 -11.56 14.61 -26.77
N VAL A 319 -11.19 13.51 -26.11
CA VAL A 319 -11.97 12.28 -26.05
C VAL A 319 -12.22 11.93 -24.59
N LEU A 320 -13.48 11.63 -24.25
CA LEU A 320 -13.81 11.10 -22.92
C LEU A 320 -13.18 9.72 -22.76
N CYS A 321 -12.40 9.49 -21.70
CA CYS A 321 -11.90 8.14 -21.43
C CYS A 321 -13.07 7.21 -21.13
N PRO A 322 -13.08 5.96 -21.63
CA PRO A 322 -14.11 5.00 -21.27
C PRO A 322 -14.28 4.88 -19.76
N HIS A 323 -15.54 4.93 -19.31
CA HIS A 323 -15.90 5.06 -17.91
C HIS A 323 -17.03 4.08 -17.58
N SER A 324 -16.63 2.89 -17.14
CA SER A 324 -17.47 1.89 -16.47
C SER A 324 -16.57 1.05 -15.54
N PRO A 325 -17.12 0.36 -14.51
CA PRO A 325 -16.32 -0.46 -13.59
C PRO A 325 -15.48 -1.55 -14.26
N GLN A 326 -15.96 -2.09 -15.39
CA GLN A 326 -15.26 -3.12 -16.18
C GLN A 326 -14.04 -2.56 -16.96
N MET A 327 -13.79 -1.25 -16.86
CA MET A 327 -12.69 -0.54 -17.54
C MET A 327 -11.82 0.26 -16.56
N LEU A 328 -11.84 -0.10 -15.27
CA LEU A 328 -10.80 0.28 -14.31
C LEU A 328 -9.82 -0.88 -14.17
N ASP A 329 -8.52 -0.59 -14.28
CA ASP A 329 -7.44 -1.55 -14.00
C ASP A 329 -7.26 -1.79 -12.49
N VAL A 330 -7.83 -0.90 -11.66
CA VAL A 330 -7.95 -1.05 -10.20
C VAL A 330 -9.35 -1.57 -9.87
N ARG A 331 -9.43 -2.78 -9.30
CA ARG A 331 -10.65 -3.39 -8.80
C ARG A 331 -11.08 -2.72 -7.49
N LEU A 332 -12.19 -1.99 -7.53
CA LEU A 332 -12.82 -1.37 -6.36
C LEU A 332 -13.92 -2.29 -5.81
N GLY A 333 -13.68 -2.96 -4.69
CA GLY A 333 -14.68 -3.77 -3.98
C GLY A 333 -14.07 -4.63 -2.88
N TYR A 334 -14.77 -4.74 -1.75
CA TYR A 334 -14.32 -5.52 -0.58
C TYR A 334 -14.40 -7.04 -0.77
N SER A 335 -15.16 -7.53 -1.76
CA SER A 335 -15.23 -8.96 -2.09
C SER A 335 -13.86 -9.55 -2.42
N LEU A 336 -13.76 -10.87 -2.33
CA LEU A 336 -12.67 -11.61 -2.98
C LEU A 336 -12.74 -11.42 -4.50
N CYS A 337 -11.61 -11.54 -5.19
CA CYS A 337 -11.58 -11.58 -6.66
C CYS A 337 -12.21 -12.88 -7.21
N PRO A 338 -12.72 -12.89 -8.46
CA PRO A 338 -13.27 -14.08 -9.10
C PRO A 338 -12.31 -15.27 -9.08
N GLU A 339 -11.00 -15.02 -9.23
CA GLU A 339 -9.94 -16.03 -9.24
C GLU A 339 -9.73 -16.68 -7.87
N GLU A 340 -9.84 -15.91 -6.77
CA GLU A 340 -9.82 -16.47 -5.42
C GLU A 340 -11.10 -17.27 -5.12
N LEU A 341 -12.26 -16.85 -5.65
CA LEU A 341 -13.50 -17.62 -5.54
C LEU A 341 -13.45 -18.94 -6.33
N GLU A 342 -12.92 -18.94 -7.55
CA GLU A 342 -12.69 -20.15 -8.35
C GLU A 342 -11.66 -21.08 -7.68
N PHE A 343 -10.60 -20.51 -7.09
CA PHE A 343 -9.66 -21.26 -6.26
C PHE A 343 -10.35 -21.93 -5.08
N LEU A 344 -11.18 -21.21 -4.31
CA LEU A 344 -11.90 -21.76 -3.16
C LEU A 344 -12.85 -22.89 -3.57
N GLN A 345 -13.56 -22.76 -4.69
CA GLN A 345 -14.41 -23.84 -5.23
C GLN A 345 -13.61 -25.13 -5.47
N LYS A 346 -12.40 -25.04 -6.05
CA LYS A 346 -11.51 -26.19 -6.27
C LYS A 346 -10.90 -26.70 -4.96
N ARG A 347 -10.38 -25.80 -4.13
CA ARG A 347 -9.66 -26.14 -2.89
C ARG A 347 -10.58 -26.82 -1.88
N ASN A 348 -11.83 -26.39 -1.78
CA ASN A 348 -12.81 -27.00 -0.88
C ASN A 348 -13.05 -28.49 -1.18
N VAL A 349 -12.93 -28.95 -2.43
CA VAL A 349 -13.00 -30.38 -2.77
C VAL A 349 -11.82 -31.17 -2.17
N VAL A 350 -10.61 -30.61 -2.26
CA VAL A 350 -9.39 -31.21 -1.66
C VAL A 350 -9.49 -31.23 -0.14
N VAL A 351 -9.96 -30.13 0.46
CA VAL A 351 -10.15 -29.99 1.91
C VAL A 351 -11.25 -30.94 2.43
N ALA A 352 -12.36 -31.11 1.69
CA ALA A 352 -13.44 -32.02 2.05
C ALA A 352 -12.95 -33.47 2.18
N GLU A 353 -12.24 -33.98 1.16
CA GLU A 353 -11.70 -35.34 1.17
C GLU A 353 -10.59 -35.51 2.23
N ALA A 354 -9.72 -34.51 2.39
CA ALA A 354 -8.69 -34.53 3.44
C ALA A 354 -9.30 -34.58 4.85
N LEU A 355 -10.29 -33.74 5.16
CA LEU A 355 -11.00 -33.74 6.43
C LEU A 355 -11.73 -35.06 6.70
N LYS A 356 -12.38 -35.64 5.68
CA LYS A 356 -13.04 -36.94 5.77
C LYS A 356 -12.06 -38.05 6.16
N GLN A 357 -10.90 -38.12 5.50
CA GLN A 357 -9.85 -39.10 5.82
C GLN A 357 -9.22 -38.87 7.20
N VAL A 358 -8.91 -37.62 7.54
CA VAL A 358 -8.23 -37.22 8.78
C VAL A 358 -9.12 -37.43 10.02
N LEU A 359 -10.40 -37.05 9.94
CA LEU A 359 -11.34 -37.11 11.06
C LEU A 359 -12.14 -38.42 11.14
N GLN A 360 -12.05 -39.27 10.11
CA GLN A 360 -12.80 -40.53 9.96
C GLN A 360 -14.32 -40.31 9.96
N LEU A 361 -14.79 -39.43 9.08
CA LEU A 361 -16.21 -39.07 8.98
C LEU A 361 -17.02 -40.13 8.22
N GLU A 362 -18.19 -40.49 8.75
CA GLU A 362 -19.11 -41.45 8.14
C GLU A 362 -19.95 -40.85 7.00
N GLU A 363 -20.11 -39.52 6.96
CA GLU A 363 -20.85 -38.77 5.92
C GLU A 363 -19.90 -37.91 5.08
N ASP A 364 -20.27 -37.68 3.81
CA ASP A 364 -19.54 -36.78 2.91
C ASP A 364 -19.73 -35.29 3.26
N LEU A 365 -18.64 -34.53 3.22
CA LEU A 365 -18.67 -33.06 3.30
C LEU A 365 -19.00 -32.47 1.92
N GLN A 366 -19.88 -31.47 1.86
CA GLN A 366 -20.35 -30.88 0.59
C GLN A 366 -20.05 -29.38 0.50
N MET A 367 -20.11 -28.87 -0.73
CA MET A 367 -19.87 -27.45 -1.06
C MET A 367 -21.07 -26.56 -0.68
N ASP A 368 -20.89 -25.25 -0.69
CA ASP A 368 -21.99 -24.31 -0.43
C ASP A 368 -22.87 -24.13 -1.68
N GLU A 369 -24.20 -24.17 -1.52
CA GLU A 369 -25.18 -24.14 -2.61
C GLU A 369 -25.37 -22.72 -3.21
N ALA A 370 -24.62 -21.73 -2.73
CA ALA A 370 -24.85 -20.30 -2.98
C ALA A 370 -24.08 -19.70 -4.17
N ALA A 371 -23.33 -20.49 -4.95
CA ALA A 371 -22.33 -19.97 -5.90
C ALA A 371 -22.34 -20.62 -7.31
N SER A 372 -23.44 -21.24 -7.75
CA SER A 372 -23.53 -21.81 -9.12
C SER A 372 -24.94 -21.77 -9.71
N GLU A 373 -25.12 -20.95 -10.77
CA GLU A 373 -26.15 -21.18 -11.79
C GLU A 373 -25.57 -22.00 -12.97
N LEU A 374 -25.12 -23.23 -12.73
CA LEU A 374 -24.92 -24.20 -13.82
C LEU A 374 -25.18 -25.66 -13.36
N PRO A 375 -26.10 -26.41 -14.01
CA PRO A 375 -26.68 -27.62 -13.39
C PRO A 375 -26.02 -28.94 -13.83
N VAL A 376 -24.93 -29.35 -13.17
CA VAL A 376 -24.42 -30.74 -13.20
C VAL A 376 -23.93 -31.15 -11.80
N LEU A 377 -24.17 -32.41 -11.40
CA LEU A 377 -23.72 -33.03 -10.13
C LEU A 377 -24.35 -32.53 -8.82
N VAL A 378 -25.69 -32.48 -8.73
CA VAL A 378 -26.43 -32.45 -7.45
C VAL A 378 -27.28 -33.71 -7.30
N ALA A 379 -26.71 -34.77 -6.71
CA ALA A 379 -27.44 -35.99 -6.33
C ALA A 379 -26.65 -36.90 -5.36
N LEU A 380 -26.61 -36.57 -4.06
CA LEU A 380 -26.57 -37.50 -2.90
C LEU A 380 -26.66 -36.69 -1.59
N GLY A 381 -27.02 -37.34 -0.47
CA GLY A 381 -27.46 -36.68 0.77
C GLY A 381 -26.36 -36.28 1.77
N ALA A 382 -26.79 -35.81 2.96
CA ALA A 382 -26.02 -35.17 4.03
C ALA A 382 -25.55 -33.73 3.71
N LYS A 383 -25.32 -32.89 4.76
CA LYS A 383 -25.42 -31.41 4.65
C LYS A 383 -24.34 -30.58 5.37
N VAL A 384 -23.09 -31.04 5.44
CA VAL A 384 -22.01 -30.31 6.14
C VAL A 384 -21.20 -29.43 5.17
N GLN A 385 -21.06 -28.14 5.49
CA GLN A 385 -20.19 -27.21 4.76
C GLN A 385 -18.75 -27.32 5.28
N VAL A 386 -17.77 -27.31 4.37
CA VAL A 386 -16.34 -27.33 4.70
C VAL A 386 -15.96 -26.12 5.57
N PRO A 387 -15.29 -26.31 6.73
CA PRO A 387 -14.70 -25.21 7.48
C PRO A 387 -13.45 -24.67 6.78
N LEU A 388 -13.31 -23.36 6.76
CA LEU A 388 -12.16 -22.71 6.16
C LEU A 388 -11.01 -22.65 7.17
N ILE A 389 -9.95 -23.38 6.87
CA ILE A 389 -8.78 -23.55 7.73
C ILE A 389 -7.59 -22.79 7.13
N ALA A 390 -6.84 -22.06 7.94
CA ALA A 390 -5.64 -21.33 7.50
C ALA A 390 -4.41 -21.76 8.30
N ILE A 391 -3.25 -21.75 7.65
CA ILE A 391 -1.94 -21.78 8.31
C ILE A 391 -1.40 -20.36 8.33
N MET A 392 -0.96 -19.88 9.50
CA MET A 392 -0.37 -18.56 9.68
C MET A 392 1.07 -18.73 10.17
N ALA A 393 2.00 -17.97 9.60
CA ALA A 393 3.43 -17.99 9.95
C ALA A 393 3.95 -16.59 10.30
N THR A 394 4.76 -16.50 11.37
CA THR A 394 5.45 -15.26 11.76
C THR A 394 6.79 -15.09 11.03
N GLY A 395 7.36 -13.88 11.12
CA GLY A 395 8.74 -13.60 10.77
C GLY A 395 9.75 -14.20 11.75
N GLY A 396 11.04 -13.99 11.46
CA GLY A 396 12.16 -14.56 12.21
C GLY A 396 13.33 -15.02 11.33
N GLY A 397 13.54 -14.42 10.15
CA GLY A 397 14.64 -14.77 9.22
C GLY A 397 14.79 -16.27 8.94
N THR A 398 16.02 -16.75 8.91
CA THR A 398 16.37 -18.17 8.66
C THR A 398 15.77 -19.13 9.69
N ARG A 399 15.49 -18.66 10.91
CA ARG A 399 14.87 -19.46 11.98
C ARG A 399 13.41 -19.76 11.63
N SER A 400 12.66 -18.71 11.27
CA SER A 400 11.29 -18.86 10.74
C SER A 400 11.28 -19.75 9.49
N MET A 401 12.17 -19.50 8.52
CA MET A 401 12.28 -20.31 7.31
C MET A 401 12.48 -21.81 7.63
N THR A 402 13.48 -22.14 8.45
CA THR A 402 13.86 -23.52 8.81
C THR A 402 12.80 -24.22 9.65
N ALA A 403 12.21 -23.52 10.62
CA ALA A 403 11.17 -24.09 11.47
C ALA A 403 9.84 -24.28 10.72
N MET A 404 9.51 -23.40 9.77
CA MET A 404 8.34 -23.54 8.89
C MET A 404 8.43 -24.80 8.02
N TYR A 405 9.62 -25.13 7.51
CA TYR A 405 9.84 -26.40 6.82
C TYR A 405 9.51 -27.63 7.71
N GLY A 406 9.95 -27.64 8.97
CA GLY A 406 9.64 -28.73 9.90
C GLY A 406 8.15 -28.78 10.29
N HIS A 407 7.52 -27.64 10.55
CA HIS A 407 6.07 -27.58 10.82
C HIS A 407 5.25 -28.10 9.63
N LEU A 408 5.58 -27.69 8.40
CA LEU A 408 4.90 -28.16 7.18
C LEU A 408 5.11 -29.66 6.94
N LEU A 409 6.31 -30.19 7.23
CA LEU A 409 6.58 -31.63 7.17
C LEU A 409 5.74 -32.41 8.21
N GLY A 410 5.61 -31.89 9.43
CA GLY A 410 4.71 -32.46 10.45
C GLY A 410 3.25 -32.46 10.01
N LEU A 411 2.76 -31.35 9.45
CA LEU A 411 1.39 -31.22 8.94
C LEU A 411 1.16 -32.14 7.71
N GLN A 412 2.17 -32.34 6.86
CA GLN A 412 2.12 -33.30 5.76
C GLN A 412 2.07 -34.75 6.27
N LYS A 413 2.92 -35.12 7.24
CA LYS A 413 2.92 -36.46 7.86
C LYS A 413 1.64 -36.80 8.65
N LEU A 414 0.83 -35.79 9.00
CA LEU A 414 -0.52 -35.95 9.58
C LEU A 414 -1.67 -35.79 8.55
N ASN A 415 -1.37 -35.63 7.25
CA ASN A 415 -2.32 -35.30 6.16
C ASN A 415 -3.12 -33.98 6.36
N LEU A 416 -2.73 -33.14 7.32
CA LEU A 416 -3.42 -31.88 7.65
C LEU A 416 -3.13 -30.75 6.66
N LEU A 417 -2.02 -30.82 5.92
CA LEU A 417 -1.66 -29.78 4.95
C LEU A 417 -2.70 -29.64 3.81
N ASN A 418 -3.38 -30.74 3.45
CA ASN A 418 -4.49 -30.72 2.49
C ASN A 418 -5.81 -30.19 3.08
N CYS A 419 -5.92 -30.06 4.41
CA CYS A 419 -7.07 -29.42 5.06
C CYS A 419 -6.98 -27.88 5.03
N ALA A 420 -5.79 -27.30 4.85
CA ALA A 420 -5.61 -25.84 4.82
C ALA A 420 -6.03 -25.22 3.47
N SER A 421 -6.80 -24.12 3.52
CA SER A 421 -7.23 -23.33 2.37
C SER A 421 -6.29 -22.16 2.06
N TYR A 422 -5.79 -21.48 3.09
CA TYR A 422 -4.78 -20.41 2.98
C TYR A 422 -3.49 -20.77 3.71
N ILE A 423 -2.38 -20.17 3.27
CA ILE A 423 -1.16 -20.04 4.08
C ILE A 423 -0.65 -18.59 4.04
N THR A 424 -0.48 -17.97 5.21
CA THR A 424 0.00 -16.59 5.33
C THR A 424 1.40 -16.52 5.95
N GLY A 425 2.22 -15.57 5.50
CA GLY A 425 3.57 -15.40 6.02
C GLY A 425 4.13 -14.00 5.83
N LEU A 426 5.12 -13.66 6.64
CA LEU A 426 5.84 -12.39 6.64
C LEU A 426 7.34 -12.62 6.91
N SER A 427 8.20 -11.69 6.50
CA SER A 427 9.65 -11.78 6.67
C SER A 427 10.22 -13.16 6.30
N GLY A 428 10.99 -13.81 7.17
CA GLY A 428 11.59 -15.13 6.93
C GLY A 428 10.64 -16.26 6.50
N ALA A 429 9.35 -16.23 6.85
CA ALA A 429 8.38 -17.24 6.40
C ALA A 429 8.12 -17.14 4.88
N THR A 430 8.22 -15.93 4.32
CA THR A 430 8.03 -15.70 2.88
C THR A 430 9.11 -16.39 2.05
N TRP A 431 10.30 -16.62 2.61
CA TRP A 431 11.40 -17.33 1.95
C TRP A 431 11.06 -18.82 1.74
N THR A 432 10.46 -19.48 2.74
CA THR A 432 9.94 -20.85 2.61
C THR A 432 8.79 -20.91 1.60
N MET A 433 7.83 -19.99 1.70
CA MET A 433 6.69 -19.93 0.75
C MET A 433 7.18 -19.71 -0.69
N ALA A 434 7.96 -18.67 -0.96
CA ALA A 434 8.45 -18.38 -2.31
C ALA A 434 9.42 -19.44 -2.86
N THR A 435 10.01 -20.30 -2.02
CA THR A 435 10.75 -21.47 -2.48
C THR A 435 9.81 -22.61 -2.87
N LEU A 436 8.85 -22.96 -2.00
CA LEU A 436 7.91 -24.07 -2.21
C LEU A 436 6.98 -23.83 -3.41
N TYR A 437 6.39 -22.65 -3.53
CA TYR A 437 5.45 -22.31 -4.60
C TYR A 437 6.08 -22.16 -6.00
N ARG A 438 7.38 -22.45 -6.15
CA ARG A 438 8.03 -22.68 -7.46
C ARG A 438 7.67 -24.05 -8.05
N ASP A 439 7.28 -25.02 -7.21
CA ASP A 439 6.78 -26.32 -7.63
C ASP A 439 5.24 -26.33 -7.56
N PRO A 440 4.52 -26.53 -8.69
CA PRO A 440 3.05 -26.53 -8.71
C PRO A 440 2.35 -27.58 -7.84
N ASP A 441 3.04 -28.62 -7.38
CA ASP A 441 2.47 -29.75 -6.64
C ASP A 441 3.10 -29.91 -5.23
N TRP A 442 3.82 -28.88 -4.74
CA TRP A 442 4.74 -28.98 -3.60
C TRP A 442 4.15 -29.64 -2.35
N SER A 443 2.88 -29.40 -2.01
CA SER A 443 2.25 -29.96 -0.80
C SER A 443 1.92 -31.46 -0.90
N SER A 444 1.86 -32.00 -2.13
CA SER A 444 1.65 -33.43 -2.42
C SER A 444 2.96 -34.22 -2.55
N LYS A 445 4.08 -33.53 -2.81
CA LYS A 445 5.42 -34.11 -2.90
C LYS A 445 6.05 -34.20 -1.52
N ASN A 446 6.89 -35.21 -1.27
CA ASN A 446 7.61 -35.33 0.00
C ASN A 446 8.50 -34.09 0.23
N LEU A 447 8.19 -33.33 1.28
CA LEU A 447 8.90 -32.10 1.63
C LEU A 447 10.38 -32.32 1.99
N GLU A 448 10.81 -33.53 2.32
CA GLU A 448 12.20 -33.85 2.68
C GLU A 448 13.23 -33.47 1.60
N SER A 449 12.85 -33.47 0.32
CA SER A 449 13.72 -33.01 -0.77
C SER A 449 13.90 -31.49 -0.78
N ALA A 450 12.82 -30.72 -0.58
CA ALA A 450 12.87 -29.26 -0.43
C ALA A 450 13.60 -28.84 0.85
N ILE A 451 13.50 -29.65 1.91
CA ILE A 451 14.24 -29.46 3.16
C ILE A 451 15.72 -29.69 2.96
N LEU A 452 16.12 -30.71 2.21
CA LEU A 452 17.53 -30.95 1.86
C LEU A 452 18.10 -29.85 0.95
N GLU A 453 17.27 -29.30 0.05
CA GLU A 453 17.59 -28.13 -0.77
C GLU A 453 17.84 -26.88 0.08
N ALA A 454 16.93 -26.59 1.02
CA ALA A 454 17.06 -25.47 1.96
C ALA A 454 18.27 -25.66 2.90
N ARG A 455 18.51 -26.87 3.39
CA ARG A 455 19.67 -27.25 4.23
C ARG A 455 20.99 -26.88 3.54
N ARG A 456 21.14 -27.21 2.25
CA ARG A 456 22.34 -26.86 1.47
C ARG A 456 22.56 -25.35 1.44
N HIS A 457 21.51 -24.59 1.11
CA HIS A 457 21.58 -23.13 1.01
C HIS A 457 21.82 -22.44 2.36
N VAL A 458 21.24 -22.93 3.45
CA VAL A 458 21.50 -22.40 4.80
C VAL A 458 22.95 -22.68 5.22
N VAL A 459 23.49 -23.87 4.95
CA VAL A 459 24.86 -24.24 5.36
C VAL A 459 25.96 -23.66 4.45
N LYS A 460 25.63 -23.35 3.18
CA LYS A 460 26.49 -22.71 2.18
C LYS A 460 27.14 -21.42 2.70
N ASP A 461 28.43 -21.22 2.39
CA ASP A 461 29.12 -19.96 2.65
C ASP A 461 28.50 -18.81 1.84
N LYS A 462 28.23 -17.69 2.51
CA LYS A 462 27.59 -16.50 1.95
C LYS A 462 28.60 -15.44 1.50
N MET A 463 29.88 -15.55 1.88
CA MET A 463 30.93 -14.61 1.48
C MET A 463 31.05 -14.42 -0.06
N PRO A 464 30.86 -15.44 -0.92
CA PRO A 464 30.90 -15.27 -2.37
C PRO A 464 29.84 -14.30 -2.93
N ALA A 465 28.70 -14.12 -2.25
CA ALA A 465 27.68 -13.14 -2.65
C ALA A 465 28.17 -11.68 -2.48
N LEU A 466 29.20 -11.46 -1.66
CA LEU A 466 29.83 -10.18 -1.38
C LEU A 466 31.14 -9.96 -2.16
N PHE A 467 31.47 -10.83 -3.12
CA PHE A 467 32.69 -10.68 -3.94
C PHE A 467 32.51 -9.60 -5.03
N PRO A 468 33.60 -8.89 -5.42
CA PRO A 468 33.53 -7.71 -6.30
C PRO A 468 32.76 -7.91 -7.61
N ASP A 469 32.86 -9.09 -8.22
CA ASP A 469 32.22 -9.38 -9.50
C ASP A 469 30.73 -9.71 -9.35
N GLN A 470 30.30 -10.27 -8.22
CA GLN A 470 28.88 -10.47 -7.93
C GLN A 470 28.20 -9.14 -7.60
N LEU A 471 28.86 -8.28 -6.81
CA LEU A 471 28.41 -6.91 -6.52
C LEU A 471 28.29 -6.05 -7.79
N ARG A 472 29.12 -6.31 -8.80
CA ARG A 472 29.04 -5.66 -10.11
C ARG A 472 27.77 -6.06 -10.87
N LYS A 473 27.44 -7.36 -10.90
CA LYS A 473 26.17 -7.84 -11.47
C LYS A 473 24.98 -7.22 -10.76
N PHE A 474 24.98 -7.22 -9.41
CA PHE A 474 23.91 -6.57 -8.63
C PHE A 474 23.76 -5.09 -9.01
N ARG A 475 24.87 -4.34 -9.14
CA ARG A 475 24.82 -2.94 -9.60
C ARG A 475 24.28 -2.78 -11.02
N GLU A 476 24.55 -3.73 -11.91
CA GLU A 476 24.05 -3.73 -13.29
C GLU A 476 22.56 -4.07 -13.36
N GLU A 477 22.07 -5.03 -12.56
CA GLU A 477 20.65 -5.37 -12.42
C GLU A 477 19.84 -4.27 -11.72
N LEU A 478 20.38 -3.65 -10.66
CA LEU A 478 19.77 -2.47 -10.02
C LEU A 478 19.68 -1.30 -11.01
N ARG A 479 20.71 -1.08 -11.85
CA ARG A 479 20.63 -0.08 -12.93
C ARG A 479 19.55 -0.43 -13.96
N GLN A 480 19.40 -1.72 -14.33
CA GLN A 480 18.33 -2.15 -15.24
C GLN A 480 16.95 -1.89 -14.63
N ARG A 481 16.73 -2.26 -13.38
CA ARG A 481 15.47 -2.02 -12.64
C ARG A 481 15.10 -0.53 -12.57
N SER A 482 16.10 0.34 -12.42
CA SER A 482 15.92 1.80 -12.53
C SER A 482 15.58 2.27 -13.95
N GLN A 483 16.08 1.59 -14.99
CA GLN A 483 15.74 1.89 -16.40
C GLN A 483 14.36 1.36 -16.82
N GLU A 484 13.86 0.30 -16.18
CA GLU A 484 12.48 -0.19 -16.32
C GLU A 484 11.46 0.77 -15.66
N GLY A 485 11.92 1.57 -14.70
CA GLY A 485 11.18 2.69 -14.10
C GLY A 485 10.97 2.60 -12.59
N TYR A 486 11.50 1.59 -11.91
CA TYR A 486 11.39 1.46 -10.45
C TYR A 486 12.31 2.43 -9.70
N LYS A 487 11.85 2.95 -8.55
CA LYS A 487 12.70 3.74 -7.64
C LYS A 487 13.57 2.82 -6.78
N VAL A 488 14.80 2.61 -7.25
CA VAL A 488 15.76 1.72 -6.59
C VAL A 488 16.19 2.24 -5.21
N ASN A 489 16.09 1.37 -4.22
CA ASN A 489 16.35 1.61 -2.80
C ASN A 489 17.25 0.50 -2.20
N PHE A 490 17.56 0.55 -0.90
CA PHE A 490 18.46 -0.45 -0.30
C PHE A 490 17.81 -1.83 -0.17
N THR A 491 16.48 -1.90 -0.12
CA THR A 491 15.70 -3.14 -0.05
C THR A 491 15.79 -3.94 -1.36
N ASP A 492 15.95 -3.28 -2.52
CA ASP A 492 16.20 -3.97 -3.79
C ASP A 492 17.57 -4.67 -3.80
N PHE A 493 18.60 -4.05 -3.21
CA PHE A 493 19.91 -4.68 -3.01
C PHE A 493 19.82 -5.85 -2.04
N TRP A 494 19.05 -5.70 -0.95
CA TRP A 494 18.78 -6.78 0.00
C TRP A 494 18.11 -7.99 -0.66
N GLY A 495 17.14 -7.76 -1.55
CA GLY A 495 16.48 -8.83 -2.33
C GLY A 495 17.45 -9.63 -3.20
N LEU A 496 18.39 -8.96 -3.89
CA LEU A 496 19.43 -9.61 -4.68
C LEU A 496 20.46 -10.36 -3.81
N LEU A 497 20.80 -9.83 -2.63
CA LEU A 497 21.68 -10.51 -1.68
C LEU A 497 21.02 -11.77 -1.11
N ILE A 498 19.74 -11.72 -0.77
CA ILE A 498 18.95 -12.88 -0.32
C ILE A 498 18.81 -13.92 -1.42
N GLU A 499 18.59 -13.54 -2.68
CA GLU A 499 18.60 -14.48 -3.81
C GLU A 499 19.93 -15.24 -3.90
N ALA A 500 21.08 -14.56 -3.83
CA ALA A 500 22.39 -15.21 -3.88
C ALA A 500 22.75 -16.01 -2.60
N CYS A 501 22.08 -15.73 -1.48
CA CYS A 501 22.23 -16.48 -0.24
C CYS A 501 21.36 -17.74 -0.18
N LEU A 502 20.15 -17.69 -0.74
CA LEU A 502 19.15 -18.76 -0.69
C LEU A 502 19.00 -19.54 -2.01
N GLY A 503 19.77 -19.20 -3.04
CA GLY A 503 19.83 -19.89 -4.33
C GLY A 503 21.26 -20.16 -4.81
N ASP A 504 21.41 -21.11 -5.74
CA ASP A 504 22.63 -21.39 -6.50
C ASP A 504 22.66 -20.64 -7.85
N GLU A 505 21.49 -20.32 -8.42
CA GLU A 505 21.32 -19.63 -9.71
C GLU A 505 20.31 -18.47 -9.62
N ARG A 506 20.30 -17.60 -10.64
CA ARG A 506 19.37 -16.47 -10.79
C ARG A 506 17.93 -16.97 -10.92
N ASN A 507 17.04 -16.53 -10.04
CA ASN A 507 15.64 -16.94 -9.98
C ASN A 507 14.71 -15.91 -10.63
N ASP A 508 14.46 -16.08 -11.93
CA ASP A 508 13.63 -15.15 -12.72
C ASP A 508 12.11 -15.32 -12.53
N SER A 509 11.68 -16.08 -11.52
CA SER A 509 10.27 -16.26 -11.19
C SER A 509 9.59 -15.01 -10.63
N LYS A 510 8.26 -14.97 -10.73
CA LYS A 510 7.38 -13.87 -10.29
C LYS A 510 6.25 -14.35 -9.39
N LEU A 511 5.46 -13.43 -8.85
CA LEU A 511 4.34 -13.80 -7.96
C LEU A 511 3.10 -14.26 -8.76
N SER A 512 2.83 -13.66 -9.92
CA SER A 512 1.76 -14.11 -10.83
C SER A 512 1.96 -15.56 -11.32
N GLU A 513 3.20 -16.03 -11.43
CA GLU A 513 3.54 -17.38 -11.89
C GLU A 513 3.15 -18.46 -10.88
N GLN A 514 3.02 -18.12 -9.60
CA GLN A 514 2.52 -19.04 -8.56
C GLN A 514 1.06 -19.46 -8.77
N ARG A 515 0.30 -18.80 -9.67
CA ARG A 515 -1.03 -19.26 -10.12
C ARG A 515 -1.01 -20.72 -10.61
N ALA A 516 0.11 -21.20 -11.14
CA ALA A 516 0.29 -22.60 -11.54
C ALA A 516 0.09 -23.58 -10.36
N ALA A 517 0.52 -23.20 -9.16
CA ALA A 517 0.38 -24.00 -7.93
C ALA A 517 -1.05 -24.00 -7.33
N LEU A 518 -1.99 -23.29 -7.97
CA LEU A 518 -3.35 -23.07 -7.49
C LEU A 518 -4.41 -23.50 -8.52
N SER A 519 -4.00 -23.80 -9.75
CA SER A 519 -4.86 -24.07 -10.92
C SER A 519 -5.91 -25.16 -10.69
N HIS A 520 -5.61 -26.13 -9.83
CA HIS A 520 -6.47 -27.25 -9.44
C HIS A 520 -6.87 -27.22 -7.96
N GLY A 521 -6.58 -26.14 -7.23
CA GLY A 521 -6.74 -26.08 -5.77
C GLY A 521 -5.79 -27.03 -5.02
N GLN A 522 -4.68 -27.43 -5.63
CA GLN A 522 -3.82 -28.52 -5.14
C GLN A 522 -2.96 -28.12 -3.93
N ASN A 523 -2.54 -26.85 -3.83
CA ASN A 523 -1.93 -26.27 -2.63
C ASN A 523 -2.90 -25.25 -1.98
N PRO A 524 -2.66 -24.79 -0.74
CA PRO A 524 -3.31 -23.59 -0.19
C PRO A 524 -3.01 -22.34 -1.04
N LEU A 525 -3.76 -21.26 -0.90
CA LEU A 525 -3.40 -19.95 -1.48
C LEU A 525 -2.35 -19.27 -0.58
N PRO A 526 -1.16 -18.90 -1.10
CA PRO A 526 -0.19 -18.10 -0.36
C PRO A 526 -0.63 -16.64 -0.33
N ILE A 527 -0.59 -16.03 0.85
CA ILE A 527 -0.79 -14.59 1.03
C ILE A 527 0.40 -14.01 1.79
N TYR A 528 1.02 -12.99 1.21
CA TYR A 528 2.14 -12.26 1.77
C TYR A 528 1.66 -10.85 2.21
N LEU A 529 2.32 -10.22 3.18
CA LEU A 529 1.83 -8.99 3.81
C LEU A 529 2.95 -7.95 3.97
N THR A 530 2.60 -6.68 3.77
CA THR A 530 3.42 -5.52 4.17
C THR A 530 2.56 -4.48 4.89
N ILE A 531 3.23 -3.49 5.49
CA ILE A 531 2.60 -2.23 5.90
C ILE A 531 3.01 -1.10 4.94
N ASN A 532 2.06 -0.27 4.54
CA ASN A 532 2.28 1.05 3.98
C ASN A 532 2.41 2.07 5.13
N VAL A 533 3.40 2.95 5.04
CA VAL A 533 3.72 3.98 6.06
C VAL A 533 3.85 5.37 5.39
N LYS A 534 4.19 6.41 6.16
CA LYS A 534 4.42 7.77 5.63
C LYS A 534 5.66 8.41 6.24
N ASP A 535 6.48 9.05 5.40
CA ASP A 535 7.82 9.51 5.75
C ASP A 535 7.88 10.59 6.85
N ASP A 536 6.79 11.34 7.09
CA ASP A 536 6.70 12.39 8.11
C ASP A 536 5.76 12.07 9.28
N VAL A 537 5.35 10.80 9.43
CA VAL A 537 4.46 10.32 10.49
C VAL A 537 5.02 9.05 11.14
N SER A 538 4.88 8.89 12.45
CA SER A 538 5.30 7.66 13.15
C SER A 538 4.53 6.45 12.67
N ASN A 539 5.15 5.26 12.60
CA ASN A 539 4.44 4.00 12.33
C ASN A 539 3.39 3.65 13.41
N GLN A 540 3.44 4.32 14.58
CA GLN A 540 2.38 4.26 15.60
C GLN A 540 1.16 5.12 15.21
N ASP A 541 1.38 6.21 14.46
CA ASP A 541 0.40 7.23 14.08
C ASP A 541 -0.11 7.12 12.62
N PHE A 542 0.55 6.33 11.76
CA PHE A 542 0.03 5.90 10.45
C PHE A 542 0.57 4.54 10.02
N ARG A 543 -0.32 3.64 9.58
CA ARG A 543 -0.01 2.34 8.97
C ARG A 543 -1.22 1.82 8.21
N GLU A 544 -0.99 1.07 7.13
CA GLU A 544 -2.07 0.41 6.37
C GLU A 544 -1.62 -0.93 5.81
N TRP A 545 -2.45 -1.97 5.97
CA TRP A 545 -2.13 -3.32 5.49
C TRP A 545 -2.24 -3.43 3.97
N CYS A 546 -1.16 -3.88 3.32
CA CYS A 546 -1.10 -4.18 1.90
C CYS A 546 -0.85 -5.68 1.70
N GLU A 547 -1.85 -6.40 1.19
CA GLU A 547 -1.78 -7.85 0.97
C GLU A 547 -1.38 -8.19 -0.46
N PHE A 548 -0.64 -9.28 -0.62
CA PHE A 548 -0.11 -9.77 -1.89
C PHE A 548 -0.50 -11.23 -2.07
N SER A 549 -1.15 -11.55 -3.17
CA SER A 549 -1.43 -12.93 -3.60
C SER A 549 -0.92 -13.16 -5.03
N PRO A 550 -0.91 -14.41 -5.53
CA PRO A 550 -0.69 -14.68 -6.94
C PRO A 550 -1.75 -14.07 -7.86
N TYR A 551 -2.96 -13.78 -7.38
CA TYR A 551 -4.03 -13.19 -8.19
C TYR A 551 -3.97 -11.66 -8.21
N GLU A 552 -4.12 -11.05 -7.04
CA GLU A 552 -4.14 -9.59 -6.84
C GLU A 552 -3.26 -9.13 -5.67
N VAL A 553 -2.88 -7.84 -5.73
CA VAL A 553 -2.21 -7.08 -4.67
C VAL A 553 -3.10 -5.89 -4.31
N GLY A 554 -3.29 -5.57 -3.04
CA GLY A 554 -4.17 -4.45 -2.67
C GLY A 554 -4.22 -4.08 -1.20
N MET A 555 -4.99 -3.02 -0.92
CA MET A 555 -5.09 -2.40 0.40
C MET A 555 -6.50 -2.62 0.96
N GLN A 556 -6.63 -3.61 1.85
CA GLN A 556 -7.92 -4.08 2.36
C GLN A 556 -8.79 -2.99 2.99
N LYS A 557 -8.18 -1.97 3.62
CA LYS A 557 -8.85 -0.80 4.23
C LYS A 557 -9.73 -0.04 3.22
N TYR A 558 -9.22 0.16 2.01
CA TYR A 558 -9.92 0.89 0.94
C TYR A 558 -10.77 -0.01 0.04
N GLY A 559 -10.68 -1.35 0.20
CA GLY A 559 -11.30 -2.31 -0.69
C GLY A 559 -10.84 -2.14 -2.14
N ALA A 560 -9.53 -1.94 -2.37
CA ALA A 560 -8.96 -1.61 -3.68
C ALA A 560 -7.72 -2.46 -3.99
N PHE A 561 -7.74 -3.10 -5.17
CA PHE A 561 -6.79 -4.13 -5.58
C PHE A 561 -6.39 -3.99 -7.06
N VAL A 562 -5.22 -4.50 -7.43
CA VAL A 562 -4.75 -4.61 -8.82
C VAL A 562 -4.27 -6.04 -9.12
N PRO A 563 -4.39 -6.53 -10.36
CA PRO A 563 -3.73 -7.76 -10.79
C PRO A 563 -2.23 -7.72 -10.48
N THR A 564 -1.69 -8.82 -9.95
CA THR A 564 -0.32 -8.89 -9.43
C THR A 564 0.75 -8.48 -10.47
N GLU A 565 0.53 -8.80 -11.74
CA GLU A 565 1.42 -8.45 -12.87
C GLU A 565 1.34 -6.97 -13.32
N LEU A 566 0.58 -6.14 -12.60
CA LEU A 566 0.52 -4.68 -12.75
C LEU A 566 1.05 -3.95 -11.50
N PHE A 567 1.28 -4.63 -10.37
CA PHE A 567 1.79 -3.98 -9.15
C PHE A 567 3.13 -3.28 -9.39
N GLY A 568 3.22 -2.02 -8.96
CA GLY A 568 4.36 -1.13 -9.22
C GLY A 568 4.31 -0.38 -10.56
N SER A 569 3.29 -0.59 -11.41
CA SER A 569 3.01 0.26 -12.57
C SER A 569 2.45 1.63 -12.17
N GLU A 570 2.48 2.61 -13.09
CA GLU A 570 1.84 3.92 -12.86
C GLU A 570 0.34 3.86 -13.18
N PHE A 571 -0.48 4.43 -12.30
CA PHE A 571 -1.93 4.55 -12.45
C PHE A 571 -2.38 6.00 -12.22
N PHE A 572 -3.57 6.33 -12.70
CA PHE A 572 -4.29 7.56 -12.38
C PHE A 572 -5.80 7.30 -12.41
N MET A 573 -6.52 7.72 -11.37
CA MET A 573 -7.98 7.63 -11.31
C MET A 573 -8.52 6.20 -11.57
N GLY A 574 -7.82 5.19 -11.05
CA GLY A 574 -8.16 3.77 -11.21
C GLY A 574 -7.79 3.13 -12.56
N ARG A 575 -7.05 3.83 -13.43
CA ARG A 575 -6.65 3.38 -14.78
C ARG A 575 -5.13 3.26 -14.90
N LEU A 576 -4.65 2.29 -15.68
CA LEU A 576 -3.24 2.03 -15.94
C LEU A 576 -2.69 3.06 -16.93
N MET A 577 -1.71 3.86 -16.48
CA MET A 577 -1.07 4.93 -17.27
C MET A 577 0.19 4.44 -17.98
N ARG A 578 1.07 3.78 -17.23
CA ARG A 578 2.32 3.19 -17.76
C ARG A 578 2.56 1.85 -17.11
N ARG A 579 2.40 0.77 -17.88
CA ARG A 579 2.76 -0.58 -17.44
C ARG A 579 4.28 -0.68 -17.26
N ILE A 580 4.69 -1.12 -16.08
CA ILE A 580 6.07 -1.50 -15.74
C ILE A 580 6.13 -3.04 -15.70
N PRO A 581 7.26 -3.69 -16.07
CA PRO A 581 7.40 -5.14 -15.92
C PRO A 581 7.21 -5.58 -14.46
N GLU A 582 6.46 -6.67 -14.24
CA GLU A 582 6.22 -7.24 -12.90
C GLU A 582 7.54 -7.51 -12.16
N SER A 583 7.60 -7.13 -10.88
CA SER A 583 8.80 -7.32 -10.05
C SER A 583 9.13 -8.80 -9.84
N ARG A 584 10.36 -9.15 -10.19
CA ARG A 584 11.01 -10.45 -9.93
C ARG A 584 10.94 -10.82 -8.44
N MET A 585 10.74 -12.10 -8.12
CA MET A 585 10.45 -12.60 -6.77
C MET A 585 11.50 -12.16 -5.72
N CYS A 586 12.78 -12.04 -6.11
CA CYS A 586 13.84 -11.54 -5.23
C CYS A 586 13.56 -10.15 -4.63
N TYR A 587 12.94 -9.24 -5.39
CA TYR A 587 12.63 -7.89 -4.92
C TYR A 587 11.43 -7.88 -3.96
N LEU A 588 10.47 -8.78 -4.17
CA LEU A 588 9.35 -8.99 -3.24
C LEU A 588 9.83 -9.64 -1.94
N LEU A 589 10.75 -10.61 -2.00
CA LEU A 589 11.41 -11.17 -0.81
C LEU A 589 12.24 -10.14 -0.05
N GLY A 590 12.92 -9.24 -0.77
CA GLY A 590 13.58 -8.07 -0.18
C GLY A 590 12.58 -7.21 0.59
N LEU A 591 11.48 -6.82 -0.06
CA LEU A 591 10.39 -6.02 0.52
C LEU A 591 9.80 -6.69 1.78
N TRP A 592 9.33 -7.94 1.67
CA TRP A 592 8.67 -8.65 2.75
C TRP A 592 9.58 -8.94 3.95
N SER A 593 10.91 -8.83 3.78
CA SER A 593 11.92 -9.00 4.83
C SER A 593 12.80 -7.76 5.05
N SER A 594 12.28 -6.56 4.73
CA SER A 594 13.05 -5.31 4.75
C SER A 594 13.59 -4.92 6.13
N ILE A 595 13.09 -5.51 7.22
CA ILE A 595 13.61 -5.33 8.59
C ILE A 595 15.13 -5.61 8.69
N PHE A 596 15.63 -6.57 7.91
CA PHE A 596 17.06 -6.91 7.87
C PHE A 596 17.93 -5.85 7.20
N SER A 597 17.35 -4.97 6.37
CA SER A 597 18.10 -3.90 5.70
C SER A 597 18.63 -2.84 6.68
N VAL A 598 17.96 -2.64 7.83
CA VAL A 598 18.43 -1.74 8.89
C VAL A 598 19.69 -2.31 9.55
N ASN A 599 19.62 -3.56 10.02
CA ASN A 599 20.78 -4.24 10.62
C ASN A 599 21.96 -4.37 9.65
N LEU A 600 21.68 -4.54 8.35
CA LEU A 600 22.69 -4.58 7.28
C LEU A 600 23.38 -3.21 7.11
N LEU A 601 22.63 -2.11 7.21
CA LEU A 601 23.15 -0.74 7.12
C LEU A 601 23.99 -0.36 8.34
N ASP A 602 23.57 -0.73 9.54
CA ASP A 602 24.34 -0.46 10.77
C ASP A 602 25.62 -1.29 10.84
N ALA A 603 25.54 -2.59 10.55
CA ALA A 603 26.73 -3.42 10.45
C ALA A 603 27.72 -2.91 9.39
N TRP A 604 27.21 -2.30 8.30
CA TRP A 604 28.03 -1.64 7.30
C TRP A 604 28.67 -0.34 7.80
N ASN A 605 27.90 0.55 8.46
CA ASN A 605 28.38 1.84 8.96
C ASN A 605 29.57 1.73 9.93
N PHE A 606 29.65 0.63 10.69
CA PHE A 606 30.74 0.39 11.65
C PHE A 606 31.87 -0.53 11.13
N ALA A 607 31.77 -1.08 9.92
CA ALA A 607 32.77 -2.00 9.35
C ALA A 607 33.86 -1.30 8.52
N ARG A 608 35.08 -1.86 8.53
CA ARG A 608 36.25 -1.36 7.80
C ARG A 608 36.72 -2.32 6.69
N SER A 609 36.30 -3.59 6.73
CA SER A 609 36.51 -4.60 5.68
C SER A 609 35.23 -5.40 5.40
N SER A 610 35.21 -6.19 4.31
CA SER A 610 34.09 -7.08 3.95
C SER A 610 33.93 -8.27 4.92
N GLU A 611 35.04 -8.80 5.44
CA GLU A 611 35.05 -9.85 6.47
C GLU A 611 34.53 -9.30 7.80
N GLU A 612 34.95 -8.09 8.18
CA GLU A 612 34.46 -7.41 9.38
C GLU A 612 32.98 -7.03 9.25
N PHE A 613 32.53 -6.60 8.08
CA PHE A 613 31.12 -6.37 7.78
C PHE A 613 30.29 -7.64 7.97
N PHE A 614 30.69 -8.75 7.34
CA PHE A 614 29.99 -10.02 7.49
C PHE A 614 29.99 -10.50 8.95
N HIS A 615 31.10 -10.35 9.67
CA HIS A 615 31.21 -10.68 11.10
C HIS A 615 30.34 -9.81 12.01
N ARG A 616 30.28 -8.49 11.78
CA ARG A 616 29.42 -7.57 12.54
C ARG A 616 27.94 -7.85 12.28
N TRP A 617 27.58 -8.00 11.00
CA TRP A 617 26.23 -8.29 10.55
C TRP A 617 25.70 -9.60 11.14
N THR A 618 26.46 -10.68 11.04
CA THR A 618 26.06 -11.99 11.58
C THR A 618 26.20 -12.08 13.11
N ARG A 619 27.35 -11.71 13.70
CA ARG A 619 27.77 -12.24 15.02
C ARG A 619 27.95 -11.27 16.18
N GLU A 620 28.25 -9.98 15.95
CA GLU A 620 28.52 -9.06 17.08
C GLU A 620 27.27 -8.39 17.67
N LYS A 621 27.43 -7.83 18.88
CA LYS A 621 26.34 -7.38 19.75
C LYS A 621 25.72 -6.06 19.28
N VAL A 622 24.50 -6.18 18.77
CA VAL A 622 23.42 -5.17 18.89
C VAL A 622 22.24 -5.92 19.55
N GLN A 623 21.26 -5.20 20.13
CA GLN A 623 20.05 -5.80 20.70
C GLN A 623 19.30 -6.64 19.64
N ASP A 624 18.53 -7.66 20.03
CA ASP A 624 17.71 -8.36 19.04
C ASP A 624 16.56 -7.44 18.59
N ILE A 625 16.12 -7.62 17.36
CA ILE A 625 15.02 -6.84 16.75
C ILE A 625 13.74 -6.99 17.59
N GLU A 626 13.61 -8.13 18.28
CA GLU A 626 12.46 -8.50 19.08
C GLU A 626 12.39 -7.84 20.47
N ASP A 627 13.46 -7.16 20.91
CA ASP A 627 13.54 -6.53 22.24
C ASP A 627 12.90 -5.12 22.25
N GLU A 628 13.31 -4.22 21.35
CA GLU A 628 12.91 -2.79 21.29
C GLU A 628 12.45 -2.39 19.87
N PRO A 629 11.47 -1.47 19.71
CA PRO A 629 11.06 -0.98 18.39
C PRO A 629 12.18 -0.14 17.74
N LEU A 630 12.83 -0.68 16.69
CA LEU A 630 14.03 -0.11 16.05
C LEU A 630 13.83 1.21 15.27
N LEU A 631 12.71 1.90 15.43
CA LEU A 631 12.49 3.21 14.83
C LEU A 631 12.69 4.29 15.90
N PRO A 632 13.65 5.22 15.74
CA PRO A 632 13.69 6.39 16.60
C PRO A 632 12.38 7.18 16.40
N GLU A 633 11.81 7.69 17.50
CA GLU A 633 10.79 8.75 17.41
C GLU A 633 11.33 9.86 16.49
N ILE A 634 10.50 10.34 15.55
CA ILE A 634 10.91 11.31 14.54
C ILE A 634 11.64 12.47 15.23
N PRO A 635 12.94 12.69 14.95
CA PRO A 635 13.74 13.64 15.73
C PRO A 635 13.12 15.03 15.66
N LYS A 636 12.65 15.55 16.81
CA LYS A 636 12.21 16.93 16.95
C LYS A 636 13.30 17.82 16.38
N CYS A 637 12.96 18.61 15.35
CA CYS A 637 13.96 19.15 14.44
C CYS A 637 14.83 20.22 15.13
N ASP A 638 15.93 19.81 15.75
CA ASP A 638 16.92 20.70 16.32
C ASP A 638 17.93 21.13 15.26
N ALA A 639 17.59 22.27 14.66
CA ALA A 639 18.44 23.05 13.80
C ALA A 639 19.67 23.58 14.56
N ASN A 640 20.67 22.71 14.76
CA ASN A 640 22.11 23.01 14.82
C ASN A 640 22.93 21.72 15.03
N ALA A 641 23.19 20.99 13.94
CA ALA A 641 24.03 19.79 13.95
C ALA A 641 24.92 19.67 12.69
N LEU A 642 25.64 20.75 12.35
CA LEU A 642 26.81 20.66 11.46
C LEU A 642 27.99 20.06 12.23
N ASP A 643 28.03 18.74 12.35
CA ASP A 643 29.19 18.05 12.94
C ASP A 643 30.10 17.42 11.87
N THR A 644 31.41 17.59 12.03
CA THR A 644 32.39 17.42 10.94
C THR A 644 32.95 16.01 10.90
N SER A 645 32.23 15.10 10.23
CA SER A 645 32.64 13.70 10.10
C SER A 645 33.96 13.54 9.33
N VAL A 646 35.05 13.18 10.02
CA VAL A 646 36.36 12.91 9.40
C VAL A 646 36.33 11.58 8.64
N VAL A 647 36.20 11.66 7.31
CA VAL A 647 36.19 10.47 6.44
C VAL A 647 37.62 9.99 6.18
N ILE A 648 38.03 8.91 6.83
CA ILE A 648 39.22 8.13 6.43
C ILE A 648 38.87 7.38 5.13
N PRO A 649 39.74 7.38 4.10
CA PRO A 649 39.48 6.65 2.86
C PRO A 649 39.28 5.15 3.10
N GLY A 650 38.13 4.64 2.66
CA GLY A 650 37.83 3.20 2.69
C GLY A 650 38.61 2.43 1.62
N SER A 651 38.65 1.10 1.77
CA SER A 651 39.21 0.18 0.79
C SER A 651 38.49 0.25 -0.57
N TRP A 652 39.07 -0.32 -1.63
CA TRP A 652 38.45 -0.36 -2.97
C TRP A 652 37.04 -0.99 -2.96
N LEU A 653 36.83 -2.02 -2.13
CA LEU A 653 35.50 -2.59 -1.85
C LEU A 653 34.55 -1.55 -1.23
N SER A 654 34.98 -0.90 -0.14
CA SER A 654 34.19 0.14 0.55
C SER A 654 33.75 1.27 -0.41
N ASN A 655 34.64 1.71 -1.30
CA ASN A 655 34.31 2.72 -2.32
C ASN A 655 33.33 2.20 -3.38
N THR A 656 33.42 0.92 -3.77
CA THR A 656 32.51 0.30 -4.72
C THR A 656 31.09 0.18 -4.15
N PHE A 657 30.95 -0.29 -2.91
CA PHE A 657 29.68 -0.32 -2.18
C PHE A 657 29.13 1.10 -1.92
N ARG A 658 29.96 2.07 -1.56
CA ARG A 658 29.56 3.48 -1.34
C ARG A 658 28.94 4.13 -2.60
N HIS A 659 29.30 3.66 -3.80
CA HIS A 659 28.67 4.05 -5.07
C HIS A 659 27.36 3.30 -5.39
N ILE A 660 27.01 2.24 -4.66
CA ILE A 660 25.69 1.60 -4.69
C ILE A 660 24.79 2.29 -3.66
N LEU A 661 25.31 2.52 -2.44
CA LEU A 661 24.66 3.15 -1.29
C LEU A 661 24.44 4.68 -1.41
N THR A 662 24.57 5.26 -2.61
CA THR A 662 24.37 6.70 -2.81
C THR A 662 22.88 7.11 -2.74
N TYR A 663 21.98 6.14 -2.80
CA TYR A 663 20.53 6.31 -2.66
C TYR A 663 20.07 5.88 -1.27
N ARG A 664 19.75 6.85 -0.41
CA ARG A 664 19.38 6.61 0.99
C ARG A 664 17.87 6.52 1.17
N SER A 665 17.33 5.31 1.08
CA SER A 665 16.08 4.92 1.73
C SER A 665 16.09 3.42 2.04
N PHE A 666 15.59 3.04 3.22
CA PHE A 666 15.26 1.66 3.61
C PHE A 666 13.77 1.34 3.40
N VAL A 667 12.97 2.36 3.08
CA VAL A 667 11.57 2.22 2.68
C VAL A 667 11.52 1.86 1.20
N SER A 668 10.70 0.87 0.85
CA SER A 668 10.52 0.47 -0.54
C SER A 668 9.39 1.26 -1.19
N GLU A 669 9.75 2.10 -2.15
CA GLU A 669 8.81 2.98 -2.85
C GLU A 669 8.33 2.37 -4.17
N PHE A 670 7.02 2.19 -4.28
CA PHE A 670 6.33 1.73 -5.49
C PHE A 670 5.35 2.80 -5.98
N HIS A 671 5.10 2.90 -7.29
CA HIS A 671 4.06 3.80 -7.80
C HIS A 671 2.70 3.44 -7.19
N ASN A 672 1.96 4.46 -6.75
CA ASN A 672 0.70 4.26 -6.06
C ASN A 672 -0.43 3.96 -7.06
N PHE A 673 -1.01 2.76 -6.98
CA PHE A 673 -2.15 2.39 -7.81
C PHE A 673 -3.46 3.10 -7.43
N LEU A 674 -3.54 3.71 -6.23
CA LEU A 674 -4.66 4.53 -5.79
C LEU A 674 -4.58 6.00 -6.27
N LEU A 675 -3.50 6.39 -6.95
CA LEU A 675 -3.20 7.80 -7.24
C LEU A 675 -4.35 8.53 -7.94
N GLY A 676 -4.80 9.63 -7.32
CA GLY A 676 -5.82 10.52 -7.86
C GLY A 676 -7.26 10.05 -7.66
N LEU A 677 -7.49 8.81 -7.18
CA LEU A 677 -8.81 8.44 -6.62
C LEU A 677 -9.16 9.39 -5.46
N GLN A 678 -10.45 9.47 -5.12
CA GLN A 678 -10.94 10.41 -4.11
C GLN A 678 -11.81 9.68 -3.09
N LEU A 679 -11.77 10.07 -1.82
CA LEU A 679 -12.60 9.46 -0.80
C LEU A 679 -14.08 9.86 -0.94
N HIS A 680 -14.97 8.90 -0.73
CA HIS A 680 -16.42 9.08 -0.75
C HIS A 680 -16.88 9.96 0.42
N THR A 681 -17.93 10.78 0.26
CA THR A 681 -18.42 11.71 1.30
C THR A 681 -18.69 11.04 2.64
N ASP A 682 -19.18 9.79 2.61
CA ASP A 682 -19.60 9.01 3.76
C ASP A 682 -18.64 7.83 4.09
N TYR A 683 -17.36 7.92 3.68
CA TYR A 683 -16.38 6.83 3.85
C TYR A 683 -16.16 6.40 5.32
N LEU A 684 -16.29 7.32 6.28
CA LEU A 684 -16.16 7.04 7.71
C LEU A 684 -17.34 6.22 8.27
N GLN A 685 -18.51 6.30 7.63
CA GLN A 685 -19.69 5.51 7.99
C GLN A 685 -19.67 4.12 7.35
N ASN A 686 -18.73 3.84 6.43
CA ASN A 686 -18.57 2.53 5.83
C ASN A 686 -17.94 1.55 6.84
N GLY A 687 -18.68 0.51 7.21
CA GLY A 687 -18.25 -0.47 8.23
C GLY A 687 -16.98 -1.25 7.85
N GLN A 688 -16.67 -1.41 6.56
CA GLN A 688 -15.45 -2.10 6.12
C GLN A 688 -14.22 -1.21 6.20
N PHE A 689 -14.32 0.08 5.85
CA PHE A 689 -13.23 1.04 6.11
C PHE A 689 -13.00 1.18 7.62
N SER A 690 -14.08 1.35 8.38
CA SER A 690 -13.98 1.58 9.83
C SER A 690 -13.50 0.36 10.64
N LYS A 691 -13.60 -0.88 10.11
CA LYS A 691 -12.94 -2.07 10.69
C LYS A 691 -11.40 -2.05 10.57
N TRP A 692 -10.87 -1.24 9.65
CA TRP A 692 -9.44 -1.05 9.42
C TRP A 692 -9.01 0.41 9.64
N LYS A 693 -9.76 1.15 10.47
CA LYS A 693 -9.45 2.53 10.85
C LYS A 693 -8.43 2.50 11.99
N ASP A 694 -7.16 2.58 11.62
CA ASP A 694 -6.07 2.33 12.56
C ASP A 694 -5.66 3.61 13.33
N THR A 695 -5.83 4.80 12.73
CA THR A 695 -5.28 6.03 13.34
C THR A 695 -6.15 7.28 13.17
N VAL A 696 -5.79 8.36 13.90
CA VAL A 696 -6.51 9.64 13.88
C VAL A 696 -6.55 10.27 12.48
N LEU A 697 -5.46 10.10 11.70
CA LEU A 697 -5.32 10.61 10.33
C LEU A 697 -6.34 10.03 9.35
N ASP A 698 -6.97 8.91 9.68
CA ASP A 698 -8.06 8.34 8.88
C ASP A 698 -9.31 9.23 8.86
N SER A 699 -9.35 10.27 9.69
CA SER A 699 -10.37 11.32 9.70
C SER A 699 -10.00 12.55 8.84
N PHE A 700 -8.87 12.51 8.13
CA PHE A 700 -8.25 13.62 7.40
C PHE A 700 -8.02 13.21 5.93
N PRO A 701 -9.05 13.28 5.05
CA PRO A 701 -8.98 12.70 3.70
C PRO A 701 -7.81 13.23 2.87
N ASN A 702 -7.54 14.53 2.88
CA ASN A 702 -6.42 15.14 2.16
C ASN A 702 -5.03 14.56 2.58
N GLN A 703 -4.96 13.89 3.73
CA GLN A 703 -3.75 13.29 4.32
C GLN A 703 -3.76 11.75 4.25
N LEU A 704 -4.69 11.12 3.52
CA LEU A 704 -4.72 9.67 3.27
C LEU A 704 -3.89 9.26 2.04
N THR A 705 -3.99 8.02 1.59
CA THR A 705 -2.99 7.40 0.70
C THR A 705 -3.25 7.66 -0.79
N GLU A 706 -4.47 8.02 -1.19
CA GLU A 706 -4.82 8.36 -2.57
C GLU A 706 -4.17 9.67 -3.07
N THR A 707 -3.69 10.52 -2.14
CA THR A 707 -3.05 11.82 -2.44
C THR A 707 -1.53 11.77 -2.63
N VAL A 708 -0.87 10.62 -2.39
CA VAL A 708 0.60 10.48 -2.52
C VAL A 708 0.99 9.70 -3.78
N ASN A 709 2.07 10.12 -4.45
CA ASN A 709 2.53 9.53 -5.73
C ASN A 709 3.08 8.09 -5.59
N HIS A 710 3.54 7.71 -4.40
CA HIS A 710 4.17 6.42 -4.13
C HIS A 710 3.62 5.80 -2.84
N LEU A 711 3.58 4.48 -2.80
CA LEU A 711 3.38 3.69 -1.58
C LEU A 711 4.74 3.43 -0.94
N CYS A 712 4.84 3.68 0.37
CA CYS A 712 6.04 3.52 1.17
C CYS A 712 5.92 2.21 1.97
N LEU A 713 6.43 1.10 1.42
CA LEU A 713 6.17 -0.24 1.95
C LEU A 713 7.33 -0.80 2.80
N LEU A 714 6.99 -1.50 3.88
CA LEU A 714 7.91 -2.16 4.82
C LEU A 714 7.42 -3.55 5.27
N ASP A 715 8.36 -4.39 5.75
CA ASP A 715 8.08 -5.64 6.48
C ASP A 715 7.16 -5.37 7.69
N THR A 716 6.12 -6.19 7.86
CA THR A 716 5.18 -6.05 8.99
C THR A 716 5.88 -6.21 10.35
N ALA A 717 7.03 -6.89 10.41
CA ALA A 717 7.85 -7.05 11.60
C ALA A 717 8.33 -5.72 12.23
N PHE A 718 8.30 -4.59 11.49
CA PHE A 718 8.51 -3.24 12.05
C PHE A 718 7.39 -2.79 13.02
N PHE A 719 6.24 -3.46 13.04
CA PHE A 719 5.08 -3.10 13.87
C PHE A 719 4.60 -4.27 14.73
N VAL A 720 4.16 -5.36 14.10
CA VAL A 720 3.72 -6.60 14.76
C VAL A 720 4.18 -7.78 13.92
N ASN A 721 4.82 -8.76 14.56
CA ASN A 721 5.34 -9.98 13.93
C ASN A 721 4.21 -10.98 13.58
N SER A 722 3.17 -10.53 12.85
CA SER A 722 1.94 -11.29 12.60
C SER A 722 1.34 -11.05 11.21
N SER A 723 0.81 -12.11 10.58
CA SER A 723 0.18 -12.10 9.26
C SER A 723 -1.33 -12.41 9.29
N TYR A 724 -1.98 -12.23 10.44
CA TYR A 724 -3.44 -12.41 10.58
C TYR A 724 -4.33 -11.47 9.75
N PRO A 725 -4.03 -10.18 9.49
CA PRO A 725 -5.02 -9.24 8.94
C PRO A 725 -5.75 -9.72 7.66
N PRO A 726 -5.08 -10.32 6.66
CA PRO A 726 -5.76 -10.90 5.49
C PRO A 726 -6.74 -12.04 5.82
N LEU A 727 -6.53 -12.79 6.91
CA LEU A 727 -7.40 -13.89 7.35
C LEU A 727 -8.62 -13.40 8.13
N LEU A 728 -8.52 -12.23 8.79
CA LEU A 728 -9.58 -11.60 9.57
C LEU A 728 -10.52 -10.71 8.73
N ARG A 729 -10.32 -10.70 7.40
CA ARG A 729 -11.25 -10.15 6.41
C ARG A 729 -12.64 -10.82 6.51
N PRO A 730 -13.74 -10.06 6.61
CA PRO A 730 -15.09 -10.62 6.67
C PRO A 730 -15.49 -11.48 5.46
N GLU A 731 -14.74 -11.43 4.36
CA GLU A 731 -15.00 -12.21 3.15
C GLU A 731 -14.33 -13.59 3.18
N ARG A 732 -13.24 -13.77 3.94
CA ARG A 732 -12.52 -15.05 4.05
C ARG A 732 -13.03 -15.95 5.18
N LYS A 733 -13.52 -15.37 6.28
CA LYS A 733 -14.23 -16.08 7.37
C LYS A 733 -13.54 -17.37 7.84
N ALA A 734 -12.26 -17.27 8.24
CA ALA A 734 -11.50 -18.41 8.75
C ALA A 734 -12.17 -18.98 10.03
N ASP A 735 -12.47 -20.28 10.03
CA ASP A 735 -13.03 -20.99 11.18
C ASP A 735 -11.94 -21.48 12.14
N LEU A 736 -10.78 -21.85 11.59
CA LEU A 736 -9.62 -22.35 12.32
C LEU A 736 -8.33 -21.76 11.75
N ILE A 737 -7.46 -21.23 12.61
CA ILE A 737 -6.13 -20.75 12.23
C ILE A 737 -5.06 -21.50 13.03
N ILE A 738 -4.17 -22.19 12.32
CA ILE A 738 -2.97 -22.82 12.88
C ILE A 738 -1.85 -21.78 12.85
N HIS A 739 -1.57 -21.16 14.00
CA HIS A 739 -0.56 -20.10 14.15
C HIS A 739 0.79 -20.74 14.52
N LEU A 740 1.72 -20.69 13.57
CA LEU A 740 3.09 -21.16 13.69
C LEU A 740 4.01 -19.96 14.01
N ASN A 741 4.46 -19.88 15.27
CA ASN A 741 5.16 -18.71 15.79
C ASN A 741 6.64 -18.97 16.06
N TYR A 742 7.49 -18.12 15.49
CA TYR A 742 8.95 -18.22 15.49
C TYR A 742 9.65 -17.07 16.21
N CYS A 743 8.96 -16.26 17.03
CA CYS A 743 9.58 -15.22 17.86
C CYS A 743 10.56 -15.87 18.88
N ALA A 744 11.85 -15.51 18.83
CA ALA A 744 12.89 -16.00 19.73
C ALA A 744 13.16 -15.02 20.87
N GLY A 745 12.16 -14.87 21.76
CA GLY A 745 12.21 -13.92 22.86
C GLY A 745 13.44 -14.02 23.76
N SER A 746 14.07 -12.88 24.06
CA SER A 746 15.34 -12.86 24.81
C SER A 746 15.17 -13.24 26.29
N GLN A 747 15.99 -14.20 26.75
CA GLN A 747 16.09 -14.58 28.17
C GLN A 747 17.13 -13.72 28.90
N THR A 748 17.06 -12.38 28.75
CA THR A 748 18.08 -11.42 29.21
C THR A 748 18.08 -11.15 30.73
N LYS A 749 17.86 -12.20 31.55
CA LYS A 749 18.18 -12.22 33.00
C LYS A 749 19.70 -12.30 33.25
N ALA A 750 20.46 -11.41 32.62
CA ALA A 750 21.84 -11.11 33.00
C ALA A 750 21.81 -10.06 34.13
N SER A 751 21.61 -10.52 35.38
CA SER A 751 21.77 -9.65 36.55
C SER A 751 23.25 -9.28 36.74
N VAL A 752 23.72 -8.29 36.00
CA VAL A 752 25.09 -7.75 36.10
C VAL A 752 25.22 -6.93 37.38
N ALA A 753 25.26 -7.64 38.51
CA ALA A 753 25.86 -7.12 39.72
C ALA A 753 27.33 -6.83 39.40
N MET A 754 27.70 -5.56 39.26
CA MET A 754 29.08 -5.13 39.03
C MET A 754 29.96 -5.41 40.26
N LYS A 755 30.35 -6.67 40.44
CA LYS A 755 31.54 -7.03 41.23
C LYS A 755 32.76 -6.57 40.43
N GLY A 756 33.24 -5.37 40.77
CA GLY A 756 34.12 -4.58 39.92
C GLY A 756 35.42 -5.28 39.52
N SER A 757 35.77 -5.18 38.23
CA SER A 757 37.08 -5.54 37.71
C SER A 757 38.09 -4.39 37.93
N PRO A 758 39.39 -4.65 38.16
CA PRO A 758 40.28 -3.65 38.77
C PRO A 758 40.79 -2.52 37.87
N LEU A 759 40.29 -2.39 36.64
CA LEU A 759 40.94 -1.63 35.55
C LEU A 759 40.52 -0.15 35.44
N LEU A 760 39.67 0.37 36.32
CA LEU A 760 39.30 1.80 36.39
C LEU A 760 39.94 2.52 37.59
N ARG A 761 41.28 2.50 37.63
CA ARG A 761 42.10 3.21 38.64
C ARG A 761 43.23 4.08 38.06
N GLN A 762 43.07 4.64 36.86
CA GLN A 762 44.08 5.56 36.29
C GLN A 762 43.52 6.69 35.41
N ALA A 763 42.52 7.41 35.92
CA ALA A 763 42.08 8.69 35.36
C ALA A 763 41.68 9.67 36.48
N ARG A 764 42.65 10.45 36.99
CA ARG A 764 42.40 11.61 37.87
C ARG A 764 42.86 12.88 37.15
N ALA A 765 41.91 13.61 36.57
CA ALA A 765 42.11 15.02 36.29
C ALA A 765 41.98 15.81 37.62
N PRO A 766 42.88 16.78 37.92
CA PRO A 766 42.74 17.65 39.07
C PRO A 766 41.75 18.81 38.81
N TYR A 767 41.35 19.48 39.89
CA TYR A 767 40.48 20.68 39.93
C TYR A 767 38.99 20.49 39.60
N CYS A 768 38.22 20.15 40.63
CA CYS A 768 36.86 20.66 40.82
C CYS A 768 36.66 20.93 42.34
N PRO A 769 36.18 22.10 42.77
CA PRO A 769 36.04 22.42 44.19
C PRO A 769 34.84 21.70 44.85
N PRO A 770 34.90 21.37 46.15
CA PRO A 770 33.80 20.69 46.84
C PRO A 770 32.66 21.67 47.15
N GLY A 771 31.46 21.42 46.61
CA GLY A 771 30.29 22.26 46.93
C GLY A 771 28.95 21.87 46.29
N ALA A 772 28.92 21.22 45.12
CA ALA A 772 27.68 20.96 44.40
C ALA A 772 27.68 19.60 43.68
N CYS A 773 27.20 18.53 44.34
CA CYS A 773 26.87 17.27 43.65
C CYS A 773 26.01 16.27 44.48
N GLN A 774 24.79 16.66 44.87
CA GLN A 774 23.62 15.79 45.10
C GLN A 774 22.35 16.65 44.92
N PRO A 775 21.18 16.09 44.49
CA PRO A 775 20.83 14.67 44.45
C PRO A 775 20.56 14.11 43.04
N TRP A 776 21.21 13.00 42.69
CA TRP A 776 20.85 12.12 41.57
C TRP A 776 20.92 10.64 41.99
N LEU A 777 20.27 10.32 43.13
CA LEU A 777 20.30 8.99 43.76
C LEU A 777 18.90 8.43 44.10
N SER A 778 17.84 9.04 43.56
CA SER A 778 16.43 8.69 43.84
C SER A 778 15.65 8.17 42.62
N VAL A 779 16.26 8.05 41.45
CA VAL A 779 15.61 7.57 40.20
C VAL A 779 15.95 6.11 39.90
N ALA A 780 17.08 5.59 40.38
CA ALA A 780 17.59 4.25 40.08
C ALA A 780 16.94 3.09 40.89
N GLN A 781 15.72 3.28 41.41
CA GLN A 781 15.13 2.31 42.36
C GLN A 781 13.60 2.08 42.26
N LEU A 782 12.94 2.57 41.20
CA LEU A 782 11.60 2.13 40.82
C LEU A 782 11.56 1.71 39.34
N VAL A 783 10.52 0.95 38.97
CA VAL A 783 10.27 0.43 37.61
C VAL A 783 11.30 -0.59 37.11
N THR A 784 11.56 -1.63 37.90
CA THR A 784 11.95 -2.93 37.31
C THR A 784 10.69 -3.65 36.83
N LEU A 785 10.10 -3.15 35.73
CA LEU A 785 8.99 -3.84 35.07
C LEU A 785 9.46 -5.21 34.60
N ARG A 786 8.78 -6.27 35.05
CA ARG A 786 9.00 -7.62 34.53
C ARG A 786 8.32 -7.69 33.18
N LEU A 787 9.09 -7.60 32.09
CA LEU A 787 8.56 -7.90 30.77
C LEU A 787 8.20 -9.40 30.70
N PRO A 788 7.09 -9.75 30.02
CA PRO A 788 6.69 -11.13 29.77
C PRO A 788 7.75 -11.89 28.93
N PRO A 789 7.87 -13.23 29.04
CA PRO A 789 8.65 -14.05 28.10
C PRO A 789 8.23 -13.76 26.65
N THR A 790 9.14 -13.17 25.89
CA THR A 790 8.84 -12.49 24.62
C THR A 790 8.43 -13.39 23.46
N SER A 791 8.43 -14.72 23.62
CA SER A 791 7.97 -15.66 22.59
C SER A 791 6.46 -15.63 22.35
N THR A 792 5.63 -15.23 23.33
CA THR A 792 4.17 -15.12 23.17
C THR A 792 3.71 -13.77 22.59
N ARG A 793 4.60 -12.76 22.58
CA ARG A 793 4.36 -11.36 22.21
C ARG A 793 3.51 -11.16 20.93
N PRO A 794 3.73 -11.89 19.81
CA PRO A 794 2.95 -11.67 18.58
C PRO A 794 1.47 -12.04 18.71
N MET A 795 1.14 -13.05 19.52
CA MET A 795 -0.26 -13.40 19.79
C MET A 795 -0.91 -12.31 20.64
N LYS A 796 -0.26 -11.90 21.73
CA LYS A 796 -0.77 -10.85 22.62
C LYS A 796 -1.05 -9.55 21.85
N GLN A 797 -0.09 -9.08 21.05
CA GLN A 797 -0.26 -7.90 20.20
C GLN A 797 -1.40 -8.06 19.18
N THR A 798 -1.65 -9.27 18.68
CA THR A 798 -2.81 -9.54 17.82
C THR A 798 -4.12 -9.42 18.60
N CYS A 799 -4.24 -10.03 19.77
CA CYS A 799 -5.44 -9.94 20.61
C CYS A 799 -5.74 -8.48 20.99
N GLU A 800 -4.71 -7.72 21.38
CA GLU A 800 -4.81 -6.28 21.68
C GLU A 800 -5.28 -5.48 20.46
N TYR A 801 -4.71 -5.73 19.27
CA TYR A 801 -5.13 -5.09 18.01
C TYR A 801 -6.58 -5.39 17.66
N CYS A 802 -6.99 -6.67 17.72
CA CYS A 802 -8.35 -7.09 17.40
C CYS A 802 -9.37 -6.51 18.39
N THR A 803 -9.02 -6.41 19.67
CA THR A 803 -9.85 -5.76 20.70
C THR A 803 -10.06 -4.27 20.39
N VAL A 804 -8.99 -3.54 20.05
CA VAL A 804 -9.07 -2.11 19.70
C VAL A 804 -9.88 -1.87 18.43
N GLN A 805 -9.74 -2.74 17.43
CA GLN A 805 -10.44 -2.66 16.13
C GLN A 805 -11.83 -3.32 16.12
N ASN A 806 -12.32 -3.81 17.27
CA ASN A 806 -13.59 -4.55 17.40
C ASN A 806 -13.73 -5.70 16.38
N ILE A 807 -12.67 -6.48 16.22
CA ILE A 807 -12.57 -7.64 15.32
C ILE A 807 -12.76 -8.92 16.16
N PRO A 808 -13.76 -9.77 15.86
CA PRO A 808 -13.98 -11.01 16.61
C PRO A 808 -12.76 -11.93 16.61
N PHE A 809 -12.24 -12.23 17.81
CA PHE A 809 -10.99 -12.98 18.01
C PHE A 809 -10.94 -13.58 19.42
N PRO A 810 -10.19 -14.69 19.66
CA PRO A 810 -9.98 -15.20 21.02
C PRO A 810 -9.27 -14.21 21.95
N GLU A 811 -9.72 -14.17 23.21
CA GLU A 811 -9.05 -13.42 24.28
C GLU A 811 -7.67 -14.01 24.59
N TYR A 812 -6.79 -13.21 25.20
CA TYR A 812 -5.45 -13.64 25.59
C TYR A 812 -5.43 -14.25 26.99
N ASP A 813 -5.43 -15.58 27.08
CA ASP A 813 -5.55 -16.35 28.33
C ASP A 813 -4.23 -17.00 28.81
N ILE A 814 -3.15 -16.92 28.03
CA ILE A 814 -1.88 -17.61 28.29
C ILE A 814 -1.22 -17.06 29.57
N GLN A 815 -1.30 -17.83 30.65
CA GLN A 815 -0.72 -17.47 31.95
C GLN A 815 0.80 -17.66 31.97
N GLU A 816 1.53 -16.56 32.09
CA GLU A 816 3.00 -16.52 32.11
C GLU A 816 3.55 -16.39 33.55
N GLU A 817 3.04 -17.21 34.48
CA GLU A 817 3.44 -17.15 35.88
C GLU A 817 4.87 -17.64 36.11
N GLY A 818 5.81 -16.70 36.04
CA GLY A 818 6.98 -16.55 36.92
C GLY A 818 8.13 -17.56 36.83
N ASN A 819 7.83 -18.84 36.62
CA ASN A 819 8.77 -19.96 36.54
C ASN A 819 8.12 -21.26 35.98
N SER A 820 6.94 -21.19 35.35
CA SER A 820 6.24 -22.34 34.77
C SER A 820 6.49 -22.49 33.26
N ASN A 821 6.56 -23.75 32.76
CA ASN A 821 6.91 -24.03 31.36
C ASN A 821 5.79 -23.62 30.39
N LEU A 822 6.17 -22.97 29.29
CA LEU A 822 5.31 -22.84 28.11
C LEU A 822 5.02 -24.24 27.53
N LYS A 823 3.84 -24.40 26.92
CA LYS A 823 3.44 -25.60 26.18
C LYS A 823 3.77 -25.48 24.70
N GLU A 824 3.95 -26.62 24.04
CA GLU A 824 4.24 -26.70 22.60
C GLU A 824 3.03 -26.33 21.73
N CYS A 825 1.82 -26.37 22.29
CA CYS A 825 0.57 -26.01 21.64
C CYS A 825 -0.45 -25.45 22.65
N TYR A 826 -1.25 -24.46 22.22
CA TYR A 826 -2.38 -23.90 22.95
C TYR A 826 -3.60 -23.82 22.02
N LEU A 827 -4.75 -24.28 22.50
CA LEU A 827 -6.05 -24.13 21.83
C LEU A 827 -6.80 -22.95 22.46
N MET A 828 -7.12 -21.94 21.65
CA MET A 828 -7.80 -20.71 22.06
C MET A 828 -9.11 -20.59 21.28
N GLU A 829 -10.22 -20.30 21.97
CA GLU A 829 -11.53 -20.07 21.37
C GLU A 829 -12.31 -19.00 22.13
N ASN A 830 -13.26 -18.34 21.45
CA ASN A 830 -14.27 -17.50 22.10
C ASN A 830 -15.66 -18.13 21.90
N SER A 831 -16.22 -18.71 22.97
CA SER A 831 -17.57 -19.29 22.96
C SER A 831 -18.70 -18.25 22.95
N GLN A 832 -18.43 -16.99 23.25
CA GLN A 832 -19.42 -15.90 23.21
C GLN A 832 -19.53 -15.28 21.81
N GLU A 833 -18.46 -15.34 21.01
CA GLU A 833 -18.40 -14.77 19.66
C GLU A 833 -18.39 -15.85 18.56
N PRO A 834 -19.56 -16.22 17.99
CA PRO A 834 -19.64 -17.28 16.99
C PRO A 834 -18.93 -16.93 15.67
N ASP A 835 -18.58 -15.67 15.41
CA ASP A 835 -17.80 -15.26 14.23
C ASP A 835 -16.26 -15.20 14.47
N ALA A 836 -15.79 -15.36 15.71
CA ALA A 836 -14.35 -15.40 16.01
C ALA A 836 -13.70 -16.72 15.55
N PRO A 837 -12.47 -16.72 14.98
CA PRO A 837 -11.78 -17.95 14.62
C PRO A 837 -11.40 -18.78 15.85
N ILE A 838 -11.40 -20.10 15.71
CA ILE A 838 -10.65 -20.98 16.63
C ILE A 838 -9.16 -20.81 16.28
N VAL A 839 -8.30 -20.69 17.28
CA VAL A 839 -6.87 -20.46 17.08
C VAL A 839 -6.08 -21.56 17.78
N LEU A 840 -5.15 -22.19 17.05
CA LEU A 840 -4.26 -23.22 17.56
C LEU A 840 -2.82 -22.72 17.45
N PHE A 841 -2.24 -22.34 18.58
CA PHE A 841 -0.98 -21.59 18.68
C PHE A 841 0.20 -22.48 19.04
N PHE A 842 1.19 -22.52 18.15
CA PHE A 842 2.45 -23.24 18.30
C PHE A 842 3.60 -22.24 18.50
N PRO A 843 4.00 -21.91 19.74
CA PRO A 843 5.24 -21.19 19.99
C PRO A 843 6.44 -22.11 19.76
N LEU A 844 7.48 -21.58 19.12
CA LEU A 844 8.75 -22.30 18.86
C LEU A 844 9.55 -22.51 20.16
N ILE A 845 9.13 -23.47 20.98
CA ILE A 845 9.80 -23.91 22.20
C ILE A 845 10.38 -25.32 22.03
N SER A 846 11.31 -25.69 22.92
CA SER A 846 11.77 -27.08 23.11
C SER A 846 11.51 -27.51 24.55
N ASP A 847 10.35 -28.12 24.80
CA ASP A 847 9.98 -28.69 26.10
C ASP A 847 10.18 -30.22 26.08
N THR A 848 9.19 -30.99 25.63
CA THR A 848 9.26 -32.46 25.68
C THR A 848 10.24 -33.04 24.66
N PHE A 849 10.53 -32.36 23.53
CA PHE A 849 11.55 -32.75 22.54
C PHE A 849 12.96 -32.94 23.13
N GLN A 850 13.27 -32.30 24.26
CA GLN A 850 14.54 -32.52 24.97
C GLN A 850 14.70 -33.97 25.44
N LYS A 851 13.59 -34.62 25.82
CA LYS A 851 13.54 -35.99 26.34
C LYS A 851 13.07 -37.01 25.30
N TYR A 852 12.17 -36.61 24.41
CA TYR A 852 11.53 -37.47 23.40
C TYR A 852 12.07 -37.17 21.99
N LYS A 853 12.17 -38.19 21.14
CA LYS A 853 12.59 -38.06 19.72
C LYS A 853 11.46 -38.24 18.72
N ALA A 854 10.37 -38.87 19.16
CA ALA A 854 9.07 -38.92 18.49
C ALA A 854 8.00 -39.01 19.60
N PRO A 855 6.71 -38.73 19.33
CA PRO A 855 5.67 -38.76 20.35
C PRO A 855 5.65 -40.10 21.11
N GLY A 856 5.81 -40.06 22.44
CA GLY A 856 5.91 -41.25 23.30
C GLY A 856 7.23 -42.04 23.24
N VAL A 857 8.20 -41.66 22.40
CA VAL A 857 9.48 -42.36 22.22
C VAL A 857 10.63 -41.57 22.87
N GLU A 858 11.12 -42.05 24.01
CA GLU A 858 12.25 -41.44 24.73
C GLU A 858 13.59 -41.59 23.98
N ARG A 859 14.50 -40.64 24.21
CA ARG A 859 15.88 -40.64 23.73
C ARG A 859 16.74 -41.56 24.59
N SER A 860 17.69 -42.27 23.98
CA SER A 860 18.78 -42.89 24.74
C SER A 860 19.73 -41.81 25.29
N PRO A 861 20.60 -42.12 26.29
CA PRO A 861 21.55 -41.15 26.82
C PRO A 861 22.45 -40.50 25.76
N GLU A 862 22.80 -41.24 24.71
CA GLU A 862 23.61 -40.81 23.56
C GLU A 862 22.83 -39.93 22.56
N GLU A 863 21.49 -39.93 22.63
CA GLU A 863 20.61 -39.12 21.78
C GLU A 863 20.12 -37.84 22.46
N LEU A 864 20.34 -37.65 23.76
CA LEU A 864 19.89 -36.47 24.52
C LEU A 864 20.41 -35.17 23.92
N GLU A 865 21.68 -35.12 23.48
CA GLU A 865 22.26 -33.92 22.85
C GLU A 865 21.48 -33.49 21.59
N LYS A 866 20.83 -34.43 20.88
CA LYS A 866 20.01 -34.12 19.70
C LYS A 866 18.69 -33.41 20.06
N GLY A 867 18.19 -33.59 21.29
CA GLY A 867 17.03 -32.86 21.83
C GLY A 867 17.39 -31.49 22.42
N GLN A 868 18.67 -31.23 22.69
CA GLN A 868 19.13 -29.96 23.23
C GLN A 868 19.23 -28.90 22.13
N VAL A 869 18.26 -27.98 22.12
CA VAL A 869 18.13 -26.90 21.12
C VAL A 869 18.11 -25.55 21.86
N ASP A 870 19.24 -24.84 21.85
CA ASP A 870 19.34 -23.50 22.46
C ASP A 870 18.65 -22.46 21.58
N MET A 871 17.40 -22.12 21.90
CA MET A 871 16.58 -21.14 21.16
C MET A 871 16.75 -19.69 21.64
N TYR A 872 17.23 -19.47 22.87
CA TYR A 872 17.10 -18.17 23.57
C TYR A 872 18.39 -17.70 24.28
N GLY A 873 19.45 -18.52 24.28
CA GLY A 873 20.72 -18.18 24.88
C GLY A 873 21.50 -17.14 24.08
N PRO A 874 22.42 -16.37 24.71
CA PRO A 874 23.19 -15.31 24.06
C PRO A 874 24.28 -15.82 23.08
N LYS A 875 24.19 -17.09 22.68
CA LYS A 875 25.01 -17.77 21.67
C LYS A 875 24.16 -18.70 20.78
N THR A 876 22.83 -18.54 20.79
CA THR A 876 21.94 -19.35 19.94
C THR A 876 22.35 -19.22 18.47
N PRO A 877 22.47 -20.33 17.72
CA PRO A 877 22.69 -20.26 16.27
C PRO A 877 21.44 -19.74 15.53
N TYR A 878 20.29 -19.64 16.20
CA TYR A 878 19.01 -19.27 15.60
C TYR A 878 18.64 -17.79 15.81
N ALA A 879 19.61 -16.95 16.19
CA ALA A 879 19.41 -15.51 16.32
C ALA A 879 18.85 -14.93 15.01
N THR A 880 17.97 -13.94 15.10
CA THR A 880 17.10 -13.51 13.99
C THR A 880 17.87 -13.12 12.72
N LYS A 881 19.07 -12.57 12.90
CA LYS A 881 20.01 -12.10 11.86
C LYS A 881 20.93 -13.17 11.24
N GLU A 882 20.98 -14.39 11.77
CA GLU A 882 21.91 -15.42 11.28
C GLU A 882 21.42 -16.07 9.98
N LEU A 883 22.18 -15.92 8.89
CA LEU A 883 21.90 -16.54 7.58
C LEU A 883 22.67 -17.84 7.33
N THR A 884 23.49 -18.30 8.27
CA THR A 884 24.31 -19.51 8.09
C THR A 884 24.31 -20.38 9.33
N TYR A 885 23.64 -21.53 9.25
CA TYR A 885 23.65 -22.53 10.33
C TYR A 885 24.67 -23.63 10.05
N THR A 886 25.09 -24.32 11.09
CA THR A 886 25.71 -25.64 10.91
C THR A 886 24.65 -26.66 10.51
N GLU A 887 25.05 -27.73 9.84
CA GLU A 887 24.17 -28.87 9.53
C GLU A 887 23.36 -29.32 10.75
N ALA A 888 24.04 -29.58 11.87
CA ALA A 888 23.42 -30.04 13.10
C ALA A 888 22.45 -29.04 13.73
N ALA A 889 22.62 -27.73 13.50
CA ALA A 889 21.67 -26.71 13.97
C ALA A 889 20.42 -26.66 13.07
N PHE A 890 20.59 -26.68 11.75
CA PHE A 890 19.47 -26.79 10.82
C PHE A 890 18.63 -28.06 11.10
N ASP A 891 19.30 -29.21 11.20
CA ASP A 891 18.66 -30.49 11.46
C ASP A 891 17.93 -30.49 12.82
N LYS A 892 18.53 -29.93 13.88
CA LYS A 892 17.86 -29.78 15.19
C LYS A 892 16.58 -28.96 15.11
N LEU A 893 16.59 -27.83 14.40
CA LEU A 893 15.44 -26.94 14.33
C LEU A 893 14.30 -27.52 13.48
N VAL A 894 14.61 -28.21 12.36
CA VAL A 894 13.61 -28.95 11.58
C VAL A 894 12.98 -30.06 12.40
N ASN A 895 13.79 -30.92 13.05
CA ASN A 895 13.28 -32.04 13.86
C ASN A 895 12.46 -31.57 15.07
N LEU A 896 12.84 -30.48 15.73
CA LEU A 896 12.06 -29.87 16.82
C LEU A 896 10.67 -29.43 16.32
N SER A 897 10.65 -28.72 15.19
CA SER A 897 9.42 -28.16 14.63
C SER A 897 8.49 -29.28 14.13
N GLU A 898 9.03 -30.29 13.43
CA GLU A 898 8.26 -31.49 13.05
C GLU A 898 7.66 -32.17 14.29
N TYR A 899 8.48 -32.39 15.33
CA TYR A 899 8.05 -33.03 16.57
C TYR A 899 6.91 -32.25 17.26
N ASN A 900 7.00 -30.93 17.38
CA ASN A 900 5.98 -30.14 18.08
C ASN A 900 4.57 -30.29 17.43
N ILE A 901 4.50 -30.42 16.10
CA ILE A 901 3.26 -30.75 15.39
C ILE A 901 2.82 -32.20 15.65
N LEU A 902 3.73 -33.17 15.51
CA LEU A 902 3.41 -34.59 15.70
C LEU A 902 2.97 -34.92 17.14
N ASN A 903 3.55 -34.27 18.13
CA ASN A 903 3.25 -34.47 19.56
C ASN A 903 1.88 -33.92 19.96
N ASN A 904 1.39 -32.90 19.25
CA ASN A 904 0.10 -32.24 19.52
C ASN A 904 -1.00 -32.63 18.50
N LYS A 905 -0.84 -33.78 17.83
CA LYS A 905 -1.80 -34.36 16.88
C LYS A 905 -3.24 -34.34 17.40
N ASP A 906 -3.47 -34.74 18.66
CA ASP A 906 -4.83 -34.87 19.18
C ASP A 906 -5.49 -33.50 19.42
N GLN A 907 -4.72 -32.45 19.73
CA GLN A 907 -5.23 -31.07 19.78
C GLN A 907 -5.57 -30.54 18.38
N LEU A 908 -4.74 -30.85 17.38
CA LEU A 908 -5.04 -30.55 15.96
C LEU A 908 -6.36 -31.21 15.52
N LEU A 909 -6.55 -32.50 15.81
CA LEU A 909 -7.78 -33.22 15.50
C LEU A 909 -8.99 -32.70 16.28
N GLN A 910 -8.81 -32.28 17.53
CA GLN A 910 -9.86 -31.63 18.34
C GLN A 910 -10.29 -30.29 17.72
N ALA A 911 -9.34 -29.41 17.39
CA ALA A 911 -9.63 -28.10 16.80
C ALA A 911 -10.34 -28.22 15.44
N LEU A 912 -9.94 -29.20 14.61
CA LEU A 912 -10.61 -29.51 13.34
C LEU A 912 -12.05 -30.00 13.53
N ARG A 913 -12.32 -30.87 14.53
CA ARG A 913 -13.69 -31.26 14.90
C ARG A 913 -14.52 -30.08 15.36
N MET A 914 -13.96 -29.22 16.22
CA MET A 914 -14.65 -28.01 16.71
C MET A 914 -15.02 -27.07 15.56
N ALA A 915 -14.15 -26.87 14.57
CA ALA A 915 -14.44 -26.07 13.38
C ALA A 915 -15.58 -26.69 12.52
N VAL A 916 -15.59 -28.01 12.34
CA VAL A 916 -16.68 -28.73 11.64
C VAL A 916 -18.01 -28.60 12.38
N GLU A 917 -18.04 -28.80 13.70
CA GLU A 917 -19.26 -28.64 14.50
C GLU A 917 -19.74 -27.17 14.55
N LYS A 918 -18.83 -26.20 14.63
CA LYS A 918 -19.15 -24.77 14.56
C LYS A 918 -19.85 -24.40 13.25
N LYS A 919 -19.36 -24.90 12.11
CA LYS A 919 -20.04 -24.76 10.80
C LYS A 919 -21.43 -25.43 10.76
N LYS A 920 -21.61 -26.61 11.36
CA LYS A 920 -22.93 -27.27 11.48
C LYS A 920 -23.92 -26.44 12.31
N LEU A 921 -23.49 -25.92 13.45
CA LEU A 921 -24.32 -25.11 14.35
C LEU A 921 -24.79 -23.81 13.68
N LEU A 922 -23.88 -23.07 13.04
CA LEU A 922 -24.18 -21.85 12.28
C LEU A 922 -25.21 -22.09 11.16
N LYS A 923 -25.20 -23.26 10.53
CA LYS A 923 -26.19 -23.65 9.51
C LYS A 923 -27.58 -23.93 10.10
N SER A 924 -27.65 -24.51 11.30
CA SER A 924 -28.91 -24.82 12.00
C SER A 924 -29.67 -23.58 12.50
N GLN A 925 -28.95 -22.48 12.76
CA GLN A 925 -29.53 -21.23 13.29
C GLN A 925 -30.05 -20.28 12.20
N ARG A 926 -29.69 -20.49 10.92
CA ARG A 926 -30.24 -19.69 9.81
C ARG A 926 -31.70 -20.11 9.56
N PRO A 927 -32.69 -19.23 9.65
CA PRO A 927 -34.07 -19.58 9.34
C PRO A 927 -34.18 -19.98 7.87
N SER A 928 -34.78 -21.14 7.60
CA SER A 928 -35.08 -21.54 6.23
C SER A 928 -36.14 -20.61 5.66
N VAL A 929 -35.76 -19.80 4.66
CA VAL A 929 -36.71 -18.98 3.90
C VAL A 929 -37.79 -19.92 3.34
N PRO A 930 -39.08 -19.73 3.66
CA PRO A 930 -40.13 -20.61 3.17
C PRO A 930 -40.23 -20.50 1.65
N GLY A 931 -39.66 -21.47 0.94
CA GLY A 931 -39.75 -21.55 -0.51
C GLY A 931 -41.22 -21.51 -0.93
N CYS A 932 -41.54 -20.70 -1.95
CA CYS A 932 -42.90 -20.44 -2.39
C CYS A 932 -43.59 -21.72 -2.90
N ARG A 933 -44.23 -22.45 -1.98
CA ARG A 933 -45.20 -23.50 -2.32
C ARG A 933 -46.39 -22.83 -2.96
N ALA A 934 -46.48 -22.91 -4.29
CA ALA A 934 -47.71 -22.63 -5.00
C ALA A 934 -48.80 -23.56 -4.45
N ASP A 935 -49.79 -23.00 -3.76
CA ASP A 935 -50.87 -23.76 -3.12
C ASP A 935 -51.87 -24.23 -4.19
N PRO A 936 -51.98 -25.55 -4.47
CA PRO A 936 -52.80 -26.06 -5.56
C PRO A 936 -54.27 -26.17 -5.15
N ARG A 937 -54.87 -25.10 -4.58
CA ARG A 937 -56.22 -25.17 -4.00
C ARG A 937 -57.05 -23.87 -3.94
N SER A 938 -56.92 -22.99 -4.94
CA SER A 938 -57.82 -21.82 -5.10
C SER A 938 -58.42 -21.72 -6.52
N ALA A 939 -59.36 -22.63 -6.84
CA ALA A 939 -60.20 -22.57 -8.03
C ALA A 939 -61.69 -22.58 -7.64
N SER A 940 -62.54 -21.95 -8.48
CA SER A 940 -63.90 -21.45 -8.17
C SER A 940 -63.88 -20.21 -7.24
N THR A 941 -64.78 -19.22 -7.37
CA THR A 941 -66.07 -19.18 -8.10
C THR A 941 -66.29 -17.84 -8.82
N ILE A 942 -67.04 -17.83 -9.93
CA ILE A 942 -67.44 -16.62 -10.70
C ILE A 942 -68.85 -16.17 -10.26
N PRO A 943 -69.14 -14.86 -10.14
CA PRO A 943 -69.89 -14.17 -11.20
C PRO A 943 -69.38 -12.72 -11.46
N GLY A 944 -69.68 -12.06 -12.59
CA GLY A 944 -70.41 -12.48 -13.78
C GLY A 944 -71.15 -11.31 -14.46
N ALA A 945 -70.62 -10.77 -15.56
CA ALA A 945 -71.29 -9.74 -16.38
C ALA A 945 -70.78 -9.71 -17.83
N GLY A 946 -71.67 -9.33 -18.75
CA GLY A 946 -71.43 -8.98 -20.17
C GLY A 946 -72.63 -8.14 -20.66
N PRO A 947 -72.91 -8.00 -21.98
CA PRO A 947 -72.16 -8.50 -23.16
C PRO A 947 -71.98 -7.46 -24.31
N SER A 948 -71.13 -7.77 -25.30
CA SER A 948 -71.26 -7.25 -26.70
C SER A 948 -70.57 -8.18 -27.72
N ARG A 949 -70.77 -7.94 -29.02
CA ARG A 949 -70.54 -8.89 -30.15
C ARG A 949 -69.52 -8.37 -31.20
N ALA A 950 -69.18 -9.26 -32.14
CA ALA A 950 -68.56 -9.03 -33.47
C ALA A 950 -67.04 -8.76 -33.50
N ASP A 951 -66.25 -9.21 -34.50
CA ASP A 951 -66.51 -10.21 -35.57
C ASP A 951 -65.22 -10.89 -36.11
N ARG A 952 -65.36 -11.76 -37.13
CA ARG A 952 -64.33 -12.62 -37.80
C ARG A 952 -63.94 -12.09 -39.22
N PRO A 953 -63.02 -12.71 -40.04
CA PRO A 953 -61.86 -13.61 -39.80
C PRO A 953 -60.61 -13.40 -40.75
N ALA A 954 -59.63 -14.32 -40.66
CA ALA A 954 -58.86 -14.98 -41.77
C ALA A 954 -57.55 -14.41 -42.39
N GLN A 955 -56.41 -15.10 -42.10
CA GLN A 955 -55.50 -15.90 -43.00
C GLN A 955 -54.99 -15.37 -44.37
N PRO A 956 -53.95 -15.99 -45.01
CA PRO A 956 -53.08 -17.15 -44.64
C PRO A 956 -51.58 -16.71 -44.48
N ALA A 957 -50.44 -17.39 -44.77
CA ALA A 957 -50.02 -18.73 -45.29
C ALA A 957 -48.54 -19.02 -44.89
N GLY A 958 -47.97 -20.21 -45.19
CA GLY A 958 -46.52 -20.40 -45.40
C GLY A 958 -45.78 -21.57 -44.68
N LEU A 959 -45.71 -22.74 -45.32
CA LEU A 959 -44.85 -23.92 -45.01
C LEU A 959 -44.38 -24.53 -46.35
N PRO A 960 -43.44 -25.52 -46.46
CA PRO A 960 -42.73 -26.36 -45.46
C PRO A 960 -41.17 -26.24 -45.57
N GLY A 961 -40.27 -27.05 -45.00
CA GLY A 961 -40.28 -28.21 -44.07
C GLY A 961 -39.24 -29.30 -44.45
N LYS A 962 -39.00 -30.29 -43.56
CA LYS A 962 -37.90 -31.32 -43.58
C LYS A 962 -36.52 -30.78 -43.13
N GLY A 963 -35.61 -31.57 -42.52
CA GLY A 963 -35.71 -32.96 -42.05
C GLY A 963 -34.42 -33.42 -41.32
N CYS A 964 -34.50 -34.48 -40.51
CA CYS A 964 -33.41 -34.94 -39.63
C CYS A 964 -32.32 -35.77 -40.35
N ARG A 965 -31.07 -35.76 -39.83
CA ARG A 965 -30.44 -36.94 -39.15
C ARG A 965 -29.04 -36.68 -38.56
N GLN A 966 -28.66 -37.58 -37.65
CA GLN A 966 -27.38 -37.66 -36.93
C GLN A 966 -26.26 -38.39 -37.72
N ALA A 967 -25.07 -38.44 -37.10
CA ALA A 967 -23.80 -39.08 -37.51
C ALA A 967 -23.06 -38.35 -38.65
N GLY A 968 -21.74 -38.07 -38.58
CA GLY A 968 -20.76 -38.27 -37.51
C GLY A 968 -19.72 -39.35 -37.83
N LEU A 969 -18.43 -38.97 -37.83
CA LEU A 969 -17.24 -39.84 -37.75
C LEU A 969 -15.95 -38.98 -37.65
N ASP A 970 -15.12 -39.33 -36.68
CA ASP A 970 -13.65 -39.43 -36.63
C ASP A 970 -12.68 -38.41 -37.29
N LEU A 971 -11.69 -38.06 -36.45
CA LEU A 971 -10.25 -37.89 -36.70
C LEU A 971 -9.74 -37.56 -38.12
N LEU A 972 -8.85 -36.54 -38.18
CA LEU A 972 -7.45 -36.79 -38.54
C LEU A 972 -6.50 -35.73 -37.94
N SER A 973 -5.22 -36.08 -37.87
CA SER A 973 -4.16 -35.32 -37.18
C SER A 973 -3.15 -34.68 -38.15
N LYS A 974 -2.27 -33.84 -37.59
CA LYS A 974 -1.07 -33.20 -38.18
C LYS A 974 -1.33 -31.94 -39.03
N LYS A 975 -0.96 -30.80 -38.46
CA LYS A 975 0.46 -30.43 -38.51
C LYS A 975 0.91 -29.73 -37.24
#